data_AF-A0A841C7A5-F1
#
_entry.id   AF-A0A841C7A5-F1
#
_cell.length_a   1.000
_cell.length_b   1.000
_cell.length_c   1.000
_cell.angle_alpha   90.00
_cell.angle_beta   90.00
_cell.angle_gamma   90.00
#
_symmetry.space_group_name_H-M   'P 1'
#
loop_
_entity.id
_entity.type
_entity.pdbx_description
1 polymer ?
#
loop_
_entity_poly.entity_id
_entity_poly.type
_entity_poly.pdbx_seq_one_letter_code
_entity_poly.pdbx_strand_id
1 'polypeptide(L)'
;MAREDKYVLWFDELKREDVALVGGKSSSLGEMTSIEGIPVPYGFATTAAGYQHFMEETGLVDKIAKELKDLTDVENSEQLHRIATKIREMIVSEEMPEDLANIIRESYNNLAEKVGETEPFVAVRSSATAEDLPDASFAGQQDTYLNVKGADIVVQKVKECYASLFTDRATYYRTKQGYDHMKVALSATVQMMVFSKASGVMFSINVSTGNDKVIDIEAAWGLGEYVVQGTVTPDNYLVNKDTLTIADITVNRKKVRLVRLPGGDCIEEAIPEDEAKAKVLTDEQIIELADYCKKLEQHYGCYMDTEFALDERTNKLWMLQARPETVWSRKIKKQPKPGSEEREKMATATTTRREVVVRGLPASPGRAAGKAHIIFDPKDIDQFKEGEILVTLMTTPDWVPAMKKARAIVTNAGGMTCHAAIVSRELGIPCIVGTEARSDNEATKAIKNGQIITIDATNGIVYDGIIEDLIKEKENEESTLGKVPEVFPTTATKIYMNLGDPDLADKYSSLPADGIGLMREEFIWTTFIHEHPLHLIEDGRSDMVVDQLAEGIRKVCQALAPRQVVLRLSDFKSSEYRDLIGGSKYEPVEPSALLGWRGASRYYDPKYLPAFKLELEAVKKVRNGLGFKNLQIMIPFCRTVDEAKKVTHIMKNAGLERGNDFKIWLMAEIPSNIILADQFNQFIDGYSIGSNDLTMLVLGCDRDNDTVQNIYDERNLAVRRSIRHLIDVAHRDGKTVSICGQAPSVYPDFCEFLVRSGVDSISVNPDAVKNTKRMVAQLEQRIILDSMTGRGKAESNELDW
;
A
#
# COMPACT_ATOMS: atom_id res chain seq x y z
N MET A 1 33.62 19.05 23.64
CA MET A 1 32.36 18.30 23.77
C MET A 1 32.46 17.07 22.89
N ALA A 2 31.86 15.95 23.31
CA ALA A 2 31.61 14.85 22.39
C ALA A 2 30.66 15.33 21.28
N ARG A 3 30.61 14.65 20.14
CA ARG A 3 29.86 15.09 18.97
C ARG A 3 28.35 15.10 19.24
N GLU A 4 27.93 14.20 20.11
CA GLU A 4 26.56 13.98 20.58
C GLU A 4 26.03 15.12 21.45
N ASP A 5 26.93 15.84 22.13
CA ASP A 5 26.58 16.96 23.02
C ASP A 5 26.63 18.33 22.31
N LYS A 6 27.07 18.38 21.05
CA LYS A 6 27.13 19.64 20.29
C LYS A 6 25.72 20.05 19.86
N TYR A 7 25.42 21.34 19.90
CA TYR A 7 24.14 21.89 19.43
C TYR A 7 24.07 22.10 17.92
N VAL A 8 25.22 22.21 17.25
CA VAL A 8 25.34 22.40 15.81
C VAL A 8 26.42 21.48 15.26
N LEU A 9 26.16 20.90 14.09
CA LEU A 9 27.10 20.09 13.31
C LEU A 9 27.10 20.55 11.85
N TRP A 10 28.28 20.64 11.24
CA TRP A 10 28.43 20.97 9.83
C TRP A 10 28.20 19.76 8.93
N PHE A 11 27.81 19.96 7.66
CA PHE A 11 27.50 18.84 6.77
C PHE A 11 28.66 17.85 6.58
N ASP A 12 29.90 18.34 6.55
CA ASP A 12 31.11 17.50 6.49
C ASP A 12 31.43 16.76 7.79
N GLU A 13 30.77 17.12 8.89
CA GLU A 13 30.80 16.35 10.13
C GLU A 13 29.70 15.29 10.17
N LEU A 14 28.72 15.28 9.26
CA LEU A 14 27.52 14.42 9.30
C LEU A 14 27.63 13.18 8.40
N LYS A 15 27.00 12.08 8.83
CA LYS A 15 26.93 10.80 8.11
C LYS A 15 25.50 10.27 8.14
N ARG A 16 25.23 9.29 7.27
CA ARG A 16 23.93 8.60 7.19
C ARG A 16 23.46 7.96 8.49
N GLU A 17 24.37 7.56 9.39
CA GLU A 17 24.04 6.93 10.67
C GLU A 17 23.54 7.92 11.74
N ASP A 18 23.68 9.23 11.51
CA ASP A 18 23.38 10.28 12.49
C ASP A 18 21.92 10.72 12.54
N VAL A 19 20.99 9.90 12.04
CA VAL A 19 19.54 10.19 12.01
C VAL A 19 19.02 10.57 13.40
N ALA A 20 19.51 9.91 14.46
CA ALA A 20 19.10 10.21 15.83
C ALA A 20 19.61 11.57 16.34
N LEU A 21 20.73 12.06 15.79
CA LEU A 21 21.33 13.33 16.19
C LEU A 21 20.75 14.52 15.43
N VAL A 22 20.48 14.36 14.13
CA VAL A 22 20.14 15.50 13.25
C VAL A 22 18.94 15.27 12.33
N GLY A 23 18.21 14.17 12.50
CA GLY A 23 17.10 13.81 11.61
C GLY A 23 17.58 13.25 10.27
N GLY A 24 16.64 12.63 9.55
CA GLY A 24 16.97 11.89 8.32
C GLY A 24 17.45 12.80 7.19
N LYS A 25 16.76 13.92 6.91
CA LYS A 25 17.21 14.91 5.91
C LYS A 25 18.62 15.45 6.16
N SER A 26 18.93 15.94 7.36
CA SER A 26 20.27 16.49 7.65
C SER A 26 21.35 15.42 7.56
N SER A 27 21.08 14.20 8.04
CA SER A 27 22.01 13.08 7.94
C SER A 27 22.30 12.68 6.49
N SER A 28 21.26 12.72 5.64
CA SER A 28 21.38 12.43 4.21
C SER A 28 22.13 13.53 3.46
N LEU A 29 21.89 14.81 3.79
CA LEU A 29 22.67 15.93 3.26
C LEU A 29 24.15 15.80 3.60
N GLY A 30 24.47 15.45 4.86
CA GLY A 30 25.84 15.15 5.27
C GLY A 30 26.45 14.02 4.46
N GLU A 31 25.75 12.90 4.35
CA GLU A 31 26.17 11.75 3.56
C GLU A 31 26.44 12.12 2.08
N MET A 32 25.58 12.94 1.46
CA MET A 32 25.79 13.41 0.09
C MET A 32 27.07 14.24 -0.07
N THR A 33 27.45 15.04 0.93
CA THR A 33 28.71 15.82 0.86
C THR A 33 29.97 14.96 0.85
N SER A 34 29.87 13.70 1.31
CA SER A 34 30.98 12.75 1.26
C SER A 34 31.22 12.12 -0.12
N ILE A 35 30.28 12.29 -1.06
CA ILE A 35 30.34 11.68 -2.38
C ILE A 35 31.10 12.59 -3.35
N GLU A 36 32.23 12.10 -3.84
CA GLU A 36 33.06 12.85 -4.79
C GLU A 36 32.27 13.19 -6.07
N GLY A 37 32.31 14.47 -6.46
CA GLY A 37 31.67 14.95 -7.68
C GLY A 37 30.16 15.21 -7.58
N ILE A 38 29.55 15.12 -6.39
CA ILE A 38 28.16 15.56 -6.17
C ILE A 38 28.16 16.97 -5.55
N PRO A 39 27.63 17.99 -6.26
CA PRO A 39 27.59 19.35 -5.74
C PRO A 39 26.42 19.53 -4.78
N VAL A 40 26.70 19.68 -3.48
CA VAL A 40 25.68 19.97 -2.44
C VAL A 40 25.88 21.39 -1.91
N PRO A 41 24.84 22.24 -1.82
CA PRO A 41 24.97 23.53 -1.16
C PRO A 41 25.35 23.31 0.31
N TYR A 42 26.46 23.90 0.72
CA TYR A 42 27.02 23.72 2.05
C TYR A 42 26.14 24.37 3.13
N GLY A 43 26.33 23.93 4.38
CA GLY A 43 25.49 24.34 5.49
C GLY A 43 25.83 23.61 6.78
N PHE A 44 24.95 23.77 7.77
CA PHE A 44 25.01 23.13 9.06
C PHE A 44 23.61 22.73 9.53
N ALA A 45 23.51 21.89 10.54
CA ALA A 45 22.24 21.51 11.16
C ALA A 45 22.32 21.71 12.67
N THR A 46 21.20 22.13 13.29
CA THR A 46 21.05 21.98 14.73
C THR A 46 20.86 20.51 15.09
N THR A 47 21.15 20.15 16.34
CA THR A 47 21.03 18.76 16.80
C THR A 47 19.80 18.55 17.68
N ALA A 48 19.42 17.29 17.86
CA ALA A 48 18.44 16.87 18.86
C ALA A 48 18.81 17.35 20.26
N ALA A 49 20.10 17.39 20.60
CA ALA A 49 20.58 17.96 21.87
C ALA A 49 20.29 19.47 21.96
N GLY A 50 20.48 20.23 20.87
CA GLY A 50 20.09 21.65 20.83
C GLY A 50 18.58 21.86 21.00
N TYR A 51 17.76 21.00 20.40
CA TYR A 51 16.31 21.03 20.60
C TYR A 51 15.91 20.69 22.06
N GLN A 52 16.51 19.65 22.64
CA GLN A 52 16.26 19.23 24.02
C GLN A 52 16.66 20.34 25.00
N HIS A 53 17.84 20.92 24.82
CA HIS A 53 18.31 22.07 25.62
C HIS A 53 17.33 23.25 25.56
N PHE A 54 16.85 23.61 24.36
CA PHE A 54 15.82 24.65 24.22
C PHE A 54 14.54 24.31 25.00
N MET A 55 14.06 23.06 24.90
CA MET A 55 12.82 22.64 25.57
C MET A 55 12.96 22.58 27.10
N GLU A 56 14.13 22.17 27.59
CA GLU A 56 14.42 22.03 29.02
C GLU A 56 14.62 23.39 29.71
N GLU A 57 15.49 24.25 29.17
CA GLU A 57 15.81 25.56 29.76
C GLU A 57 14.61 26.52 29.80
N THR A 58 13.72 26.45 28.79
CA THR A 58 12.49 27.26 28.74
C THR A 58 11.33 26.70 29.57
N GLY A 59 11.51 25.48 30.11
CA GLY A 59 10.46 24.74 30.82
C GLY A 59 9.27 24.34 29.93
N LEU A 60 9.46 24.31 28.61
CA LEU A 60 8.40 23.94 27.65
C LEU A 60 7.99 22.48 27.78
N VAL A 61 8.89 21.58 28.21
CA VAL A 61 8.60 20.15 28.40
C VAL A 61 7.33 19.95 29.24
N ASP A 62 7.27 20.56 30.42
CA ASP A 62 6.15 20.41 31.34
C ASP A 62 4.88 21.13 30.84
N LYS A 63 5.05 22.32 30.24
CA LYS A 63 3.93 23.11 29.70
C LYS A 63 3.22 22.35 28.56
N ILE A 64 3.99 21.82 27.62
CA ILE A 64 3.46 21.07 26.47
C ILE A 64 2.83 19.76 26.93
N ALA A 65 3.48 19.02 27.83
CA ALA A 65 2.93 17.77 28.36
C ALA A 65 1.57 17.97 29.06
N LYS A 66 1.36 19.13 29.72
CA LYS A 66 0.07 19.48 30.31
C LYS A 66 -1.01 19.71 29.26
N GLU A 67 -0.69 20.43 28.20
CA GLU A 67 -1.64 20.76 27.13
C GLU A 67 -2.00 19.54 26.28
N LEU A 68 -1.05 18.64 26.06
CA LEU A 68 -1.31 17.37 25.38
C LEU A 68 -2.23 16.43 26.18
N LYS A 69 -2.29 16.54 27.51
CA LYS A 69 -3.27 15.77 28.32
C LYS A 69 -4.72 16.17 28.03
N ASP A 70 -4.93 17.41 27.59
CA ASP A 70 -6.26 17.89 27.20
C ASP A 70 -6.66 17.40 25.80
N LEU A 71 -5.76 16.72 25.06
CA LEU A 71 -6.08 16.07 23.79
C LEU A 71 -6.64 14.66 24.07
N THR A 72 -7.94 14.60 24.35
CA THR A 72 -8.64 13.35 24.70
C THR A 72 -9.13 12.56 23.49
N ASP A 73 -9.42 13.23 22.38
CA ASP A 73 -9.79 12.62 21.10
C ASP A 73 -9.07 13.33 19.96
N VAL A 74 -8.24 12.60 19.24
CA VAL A 74 -7.46 13.12 18.11
C VAL A 74 -8.27 13.19 16.81
N GLU A 75 -9.44 12.53 16.74
CA GLU A 75 -10.38 12.65 15.61
C GLU A 75 -11.26 13.90 15.72
N ASN A 76 -11.25 14.58 16.87
CA ASN A 76 -11.89 15.87 17.02
C ASN A 76 -10.99 16.99 16.44
N SER A 77 -11.23 17.35 15.18
CA SER A 77 -10.44 18.34 14.45
C SER A 77 -10.38 19.71 15.14
N GLU A 78 -11.45 20.15 15.82
CA GLU A 78 -11.46 21.44 16.52
C GLU A 78 -10.56 21.39 17.77
N GLN A 79 -10.64 20.31 18.53
CA GLN A 79 -9.81 20.11 19.71
C GLN A 79 -8.33 19.99 19.34
N LEU A 80 -8.02 19.20 18.31
CA LEU A 80 -6.67 19.02 17.78
C LEU A 80 -6.08 20.36 17.32
N HIS A 81 -6.80 21.10 16.47
CA HIS A 81 -6.33 22.39 15.94
C HIS A 81 -6.04 23.38 17.07
N ARG A 82 -6.93 23.48 18.05
CA ARG A 82 -6.78 24.38 19.20
C ARG A 82 -5.54 24.04 20.02
N ILE A 83 -5.33 22.77 20.37
CA ILE A 83 -4.20 22.33 21.20
C ILE A 83 -2.89 22.47 20.44
N ALA A 84 -2.83 22.00 19.20
CA ALA A 84 -1.65 22.08 18.36
C ALA A 84 -1.23 23.53 18.11
N THR A 85 -2.17 24.42 17.78
CA THR A 85 -1.90 25.87 17.61
C THR A 85 -1.34 26.49 18.88
N LYS A 86 -1.98 26.22 20.03
CA LYS A 86 -1.52 26.74 21.32
C LYS A 86 -0.09 26.30 21.65
N ILE A 87 0.25 25.03 21.41
CA ILE A 87 1.61 24.49 21.59
C ILE A 87 2.62 25.21 20.69
N ARG A 88 2.29 25.43 19.41
CA ARG A 88 3.17 26.15 18.48
C ARG A 88 3.40 27.60 18.92
N GLU A 89 2.34 28.29 19.35
CA GLU A 89 2.44 29.66 19.88
C GLU A 89 3.33 29.71 21.12
N MET A 90 3.19 28.75 22.04
CA MET A 90 4.07 28.65 23.21
C MET A 90 5.54 28.54 22.78
N ILE A 91 5.87 27.63 21.86
CA ILE A 91 7.26 27.44 21.39
C ILE A 91 7.82 28.71 20.73
N VAL A 92 7.04 29.37 19.86
CA VAL A 92 7.48 30.57 19.15
C VAL A 92 7.61 31.78 20.09
N SER A 93 6.84 31.82 21.17
CA SER A 93 6.87 32.93 22.14
C SER A 93 8.07 32.90 23.09
N GLU A 94 8.66 31.73 23.36
CA GLU A 94 9.82 31.61 24.26
C GLU A 94 11.09 32.17 23.63
N GLU A 95 11.98 32.72 24.45
CA GLU A 95 13.31 33.17 24.00
C GLU A 95 14.26 31.97 23.85
N MET A 96 15.07 31.98 22.78
CA MET A 96 16.09 30.94 22.58
C MET A 96 17.20 31.15 23.64
N PRO A 97 17.62 30.11 24.39
CA PRO A 97 18.75 30.21 25.31
C PRO A 97 19.97 30.86 24.65
N GLU A 98 20.62 31.80 25.34
CA GLU A 98 21.66 32.64 24.73
C GLU A 98 22.83 31.83 24.16
N ASP A 99 23.21 30.75 24.82
CA ASP A 99 24.28 29.85 24.38
C ASP A 99 23.93 29.16 23.05
N LEU A 100 22.69 28.66 22.92
CA LEU A 100 22.18 28.06 21.69
C LEU A 100 21.97 29.11 20.58
N ALA A 101 21.46 30.30 20.92
CA ALA A 101 21.29 31.37 19.95
C ALA A 101 22.64 31.85 19.40
N ASN A 102 23.63 32.02 20.27
CA ASN A 102 24.97 32.47 19.89
C ASN A 102 25.69 31.45 19.00
N ILE A 103 25.62 30.15 19.32
CA ILE A 103 26.26 29.13 18.47
C ILE A 103 25.63 29.08 17.07
N ILE A 104 24.32 29.29 16.94
CA ILE A 104 23.64 29.37 15.63
C ILE A 104 24.08 30.62 14.87
N ARG A 105 24.14 31.79 15.54
CA ARG A 105 24.62 33.05 14.92
C ARG A 105 26.06 32.94 14.45
N GLU A 106 26.94 32.42 15.29
CA GLU A 106 28.35 32.19 14.96
C GLU A 106 28.49 31.21 13.79
N SER A 107 27.70 30.12 13.77
CA SER A 107 27.71 29.16 12.66
C SER A 107 27.25 29.80 11.34
N TYR A 108 26.24 30.66 11.37
CA TYR A 108 25.81 31.43 10.20
C TYR A 108 26.88 32.43 9.72
N ASN A 109 27.55 33.13 10.63
CA ASN A 109 28.64 34.04 10.27
C ASN A 109 29.86 33.27 9.70
N ASN A 110 30.21 32.12 10.28
CA ASN A 110 31.24 31.25 9.76
C ASN A 110 30.87 30.67 8.38
N LEU A 111 29.57 30.43 8.13
CA LEU A 111 29.10 30.01 6.82
C LEU A 111 29.34 31.12 5.80
N ALA A 112 29.03 32.38 6.15
CA ALA A 112 29.31 33.56 5.33
C ALA A 112 30.79 33.66 4.93
N GLU A 113 31.70 33.45 5.88
CA GLU A 113 33.14 33.43 5.62
C GLU A 113 33.57 32.29 4.69
N LYS A 114 33.09 31.07 4.94
CA LYS A 114 33.43 29.89 4.13
C LYS A 114 32.99 30.02 2.67
N VAL A 115 31.88 30.71 2.42
CA VAL A 115 31.29 30.83 1.08
C VAL A 115 31.69 32.14 0.38
N GLY A 116 32.35 33.05 1.11
CA GLY A 116 32.82 34.33 0.58
C GLY A 116 31.71 35.34 0.30
N GLU A 117 30.56 35.21 0.95
CA GLU A 117 29.41 36.12 0.78
C GLU A 117 29.04 36.77 2.12
N THR A 118 28.78 38.09 2.12
CA THR A 118 28.28 38.77 3.32
C THR A 118 26.80 38.47 3.51
N GLU A 119 26.44 37.87 4.66
CA GLU A 119 25.07 37.46 5.00
C GLU A 119 24.39 36.63 3.87
N PRO A 120 24.87 35.41 3.62
CA PRO A 120 24.34 34.58 2.55
C PRO A 120 22.87 34.22 2.81
N PHE A 121 22.08 34.17 1.74
CA PHE A 121 20.72 33.65 1.86
C PHE A 121 20.75 32.14 2.14
N VAL A 122 19.93 31.68 3.07
CA VAL A 122 19.83 30.28 3.47
C VAL A 122 18.38 29.79 3.41
N ALA A 123 18.22 28.48 3.24
CA ALA A 123 16.99 27.76 3.54
C ALA A 123 17.11 27.15 4.94
N VAL A 124 16.05 27.30 5.75
CA VAL A 124 15.93 26.67 7.07
C VAL A 124 14.85 25.60 6.96
N ARG A 125 15.25 24.33 7.07
CA ARG A 125 14.40 23.16 6.84
C ARG A 125 14.30 22.31 8.09
N SER A 126 13.10 21.87 8.39
CA SER A 126 12.85 20.87 9.43
C SER A 126 13.40 19.50 9.03
N SER A 127 14.03 18.82 9.98
CA SER A 127 14.56 17.45 9.86
C SER A 127 14.27 16.69 11.16
N ALA A 128 13.16 15.96 11.21
CA ALA A 128 12.81 15.22 12.43
C ALA A 128 13.56 13.89 12.55
N THR A 129 13.85 13.51 13.79
CA THR A 129 14.44 12.19 14.13
C THR A 129 13.56 11.00 13.75
N ALA A 130 12.25 11.25 13.56
CA ALA A 130 11.26 10.25 13.15
C ALA A 130 10.75 10.41 11.71
N GLU A 131 11.20 11.44 10.96
CA GLU A 131 10.62 11.83 9.65
C GLU A 131 10.80 10.78 8.54
N ASP A 132 11.87 9.98 8.65
CA ASP A 132 12.31 9.01 7.63
C ASP A 132 12.31 7.56 8.16
N LEU A 133 11.43 7.25 9.12
CA LEU A 133 11.28 5.88 9.61
C LEU A 133 10.73 4.96 8.49
N PRO A 134 11.20 3.69 8.37
CA PRO A 134 10.85 2.79 7.27
C PRO A 134 9.35 2.59 7.04
N ASP A 135 8.55 2.74 8.10
CA ASP A 135 7.09 2.54 8.11
C ASP A 135 6.28 3.85 8.17
N ALA A 136 6.94 5.02 8.11
CA ALA A 136 6.30 6.33 8.21
C ALA A 136 6.94 7.35 7.24
N SER A 137 6.24 7.70 6.16
CA SER A 137 6.64 8.79 5.25
C SER A 137 5.98 10.08 5.70
N PHE A 138 6.73 10.97 6.35
CA PHE A 138 6.25 12.28 6.83
C PHE A 138 6.34 13.39 5.75
N ALA A 139 6.31 13.01 4.46
CA ALA A 139 6.53 13.95 3.36
C ALA A 139 5.56 15.16 3.41
N GLY A 140 6.15 16.37 3.41
CA GLY A 140 5.44 17.65 3.36
C GLY A 140 4.62 17.98 4.62
N GLN A 141 4.99 17.46 5.80
CA GLN A 141 4.27 17.72 7.05
C GLN A 141 4.82 18.88 7.89
N GLN A 142 6.03 19.34 7.60
CA GLN A 142 6.79 20.26 8.44
C GLN A 142 7.29 21.45 7.63
N ASP A 143 7.54 22.56 8.31
CA ASP A 143 7.79 23.85 7.67
C ASP A 143 9.19 23.92 7.07
N THR A 144 9.27 24.60 5.92
CA THR A 144 10.51 24.99 5.24
C THR A 144 10.45 26.48 4.96
N TYR A 145 11.50 27.20 5.38
CA TYR A 145 11.62 28.64 5.16
C TYR A 145 12.72 28.89 4.14
N LEU A 146 12.34 29.48 3.01
CA LEU A 146 13.25 29.76 1.90
C LEU A 146 13.68 31.23 1.91
N ASN A 147 14.87 31.50 1.35
CA ASN A 147 15.37 32.86 1.16
C ASN A 147 15.48 33.67 2.47
N VAL A 148 15.96 33.03 3.53
CA VAL A 148 16.18 33.63 4.86
C VAL A 148 17.54 34.34 4.88
N LYS A 149 17.60 35.54 5.46
CA LYS A 149 18.82 36.33 5.58
C LYS A 149 18.97 36.92 6.98
N GLY A 150 20.18 36.87 7.53
CA GLY A 150 20.54 37.51 8.80
C GLY A 150 20.50 36.54 9.97
N ALA A 151 21.51 36.62 10.84
CA ALA A 151 21.76 35.65 11.90
C ALA A 151 20.58 35.53 12.90
N ASP A 152 19.97 36.66 13.28
CA ASP A 152 18.82 36.66 14.19
C ASP A 152 17.56 36.06 13.57
N ILE A 153 17.34 36.32 12.27
CA ILE A 153 16.21 35.74 11.53
C ILE A 153 16.41 34.23 11.40
N VAL A 154 17.64 33.75 11.19
CA VAL A 154 17.95 32.30 11.20
C VAL A 154 17.60 31.67 12.55
N VAL A 155 17.98 32.29 13.68
CA VAL A 155 17.59 31.80 15.02
C VAL A 155 16.07 31.74 15.17
N GLN A 156 15.37 32.77 14.70
CA GLN A 156 13.90 32.78 14.71
C GLN A 156 13.33 31.63 13.87
N LYS A 157 13.81 31.42 12.64
CA LYS A 157 13.32 30.35 11.75
C LYS A 157 13.65 28.95 12.27
N VAL A 158 14.77 28.76 12.98
CA VAL A 158 15.07 27.50 13.68
C VAL A 158 14.01 27.23 14.76
N LYS A 159 13.60 28.25 15.53
CA LYS A 159 12.54 28.12 16.53
C LYS A 159 11.17 27.82 15.91
N GLU A 160 10.85 28.46 14.79
CA GLU A 160 9.64 28.16 14.03
C GLU A 160 9.67 26.70 13.50
N CYS A 161 10.82 26.21 13.02
CA CYS A 161 10.99 24.79 12.71
C CYS A 161 10.68 23.92 13.93
N TYR A 162 11.24 24.21 15.12
CA TYR A 162 10.94 23.46 16.35
C TYR A 162 9.44 23.42 16.67
N ALA A 163 8.72 24.52 16.44
CA ALA A 163 7.27 24.58 16.58
C ALA A 163 6.55 23.69 15.56
N SER A 164 7.05 23.58 14.32
CA SER A 164 6.45 22.75 13.27
C SER A 164 6.37 21.26 13.62
N LEU A 165 7.11 20.80 14.63
CA LEU A 165 6.94 19.45 15.17
C LEU A 165 5.51 19.23 15.67
N PHE A 166 4.81 20.27 16.12
CA PHE A 166 3.45 20.25 16.66
C PHE A 166 2.42 20.86 15.69
N THR A 167 2.61 20.73 14.38
CA THR A 167 1.51 20.96 13.43
C THR A 167 0.34 20.01 13.72
N ASP A 168 -0.85 20.39 13.29
CA ASP A 168 -2.07 19.58 13.48
C ASP A 168 -1.88 18.19 12.88
N ARG A 169 -1.32 18.14 11.67
CA ARG A 169 -1.01 16.91 10.93
C ARG A 169 0.04 16.04 11.65
N ALA A 170 1.14 16.64 12.10
CA ALA A 170 2.19 15.89 12.81
C ALA A 170 1.71 15.35 14.16
N THR A 171 0.86 16.12 14.86
CA THR A 171 0.27 15.74 16.14
C THR A 171 -0.78 14.64 15.97
N TYR A 172 -1.65 14.75 14.98
CA TYR A 172 -2.62 13.71 14.62
C TYR A 172 -1.93 12.38 14.36
N TYR A 173 -0.94 12.40 13.45
CA TYR A 173 -0.25 11.21 13.02
C TYR A 173 0.48 10.50 14.17
N ARG A 174 1.24 11.24 14.99
CA ARG A 174 1.95 10.65 16.14
C ARG A 174 1.01 10.02 17.14
N THR A 175 -0.11 10.68 17.43
CA THR A 175 -1.13 10.13 18.34
C THR A 175 -1.70 8.83 17.80
N LYS A 176 -2.03 8.78 16.49
CA LYS A 176 -2.57 7.59 15.82
C LYS A 176 -1.60 6.42 15.79
N GLN A 177 -0.31 6.68 15.64
CA GLN A 177 0.73 5.66 15.66
C GLN A 177 1.18 5.28 17.08
N GLY A 178 0.64 5.92 18.12
CA GLY A 178 1.04 5.68 19.51
C GLY A 178 2.45 6.16 19.85
N TYR A 179 3.00 7.12 19.08
CA TYR A 179 4.30 7.72 19.37
C TYR A 179 4.17 8.77 20.47
N ASP A 180 5.07 8.72 21.44
CA ASP A 180 5.19 9.74 22.47
C ASP A 180 5.70 11.05 21.87
N HIS A 181 4.88 12.09 21.95
CA HIS A 181 5.18 13.43 21.42
C HIS A 181 6.45 14.02 22.02
N MET A 182 6.78 13.69 23.27
CA MET A 182 7.91 14.28 23.98
C MET A 182 9.23 13.54 23.73
N LYS A 183 9.19 12.36 23.10
CA LYS A 183 10.39 11.58 22.74
C LYS A 183 10.93 11.89 21.36
N VAL A 184 10.21 12.67 20.56
CA VAL A 184 10.63 13.06 19.21
C VAL A 184 11.34 14.41 19.28
N ALA A 185 12.57 14.47 18.79
CA ALA A 185 13.31 15.72 18.63
C ALA A 185 13.34 16.15 17.17
N LEU A 186 13.51 17.46 16.96
CA LEU A 186 13.64 18.07 15.64
C LEU A 186 15.02 18.74 15.49
N SER A 187 15.67 18.47 14.37
CA SER A 187 16.80 19.26 13.87
C SER A 187 16.32 20.29 12.84
N ALA A 188 16.98 21.45 12.81
CA ALA A 188 16.80 22.44 11.76
C ALA A 188 18.06 22.49 10.89
N THR A 189 17.93 22.13 9.62
CA THR A 189 18.97 22.26 8.61
C THR A 189 19.04 23.69 8.12
N VAL A 190 20.19 24.34 8.23
CA VAL A 190 20.49 25.65 7.65
C VAL A 190 21.43 25.45 6.45
N GLN A 191 20.87 25.55 5.25
CA GLN A 191 21.56 25.27 4.00
C GLN A 191 21.66 26.51 3.13
N MET A 192 22.78 26.72 2.42
CA MET A 192 22.87 27.79 1.43
C MET A 192 21.73 27.74 0.41
N MET A 193 21.15 28.90 0.12
CA MET A 193 20.11 29.03 -0.87
C MET A 193 20.70 29.00 -2.27
N VAL A 194 20.20 28.09 -3.11
CA VAL A 194 20.49 28.08 -4.54
C VAL A 194 19.58 29.08 -5.24
N PHE A 195 20.17 29.93 -6.07
CA PHE A 195 19.46 31.01 -6.76
C PHE A 195 18.76 30.41 -7.98
N SER A 196 17.71 29.63 -7.73
CA SER A 196 17.23 28.64 -8.70
C SER A 196 16.56 29.30 -9.89
N LYS A 197 17.19 29.20 -11.07
CA LYS A 197 16.56 29.47 -12.37
C LYS A 197 15.50 28.40 -12.65
N ALA A 198 15.87 27.16 -12.39
CA ALA A 198 15.04 25.98 -12.51
C ALA A 198 15.35 25.04 -11.36
N SER A 199 14.41 24.16 -11.05
CA SER A 199 14.56 23.16 -10.00
C SER A 199 13.63 22.00 -10.27
N GLY A 200 13.86 20.91 -9.55
CA GLY A 200 13.15 19.69 -9.86
C GLY A 200 13.49 18.53 -8.96
N VAL A 201 12.96 17.39 -9.37
CA VAL A 201 13.10 16.10 -8.69
C VAL A 201 13.56 15.08 -9.72
N MET A 202 14.37 14.13 -9.31
CA MET A 202 14.75 13.00 -10.15
C MET A 202 14.72 11.69 -9.37
N PHE A 203 14.24 10.66 -10.06
CA PHE A 203 14.14 9.30 -9.58
C PHE A 203 15.10 8.41 -10.34
N SER A 204 15.81 7.56 -9.63
CA SER A 204 16.69 6.57 -10.26
C SER A 204 15.91 5.39 -10.87
N ILE A 205 14.60 5.50 -11.03
CA ILE A 205 13.68 4.51 -11.60
C ILE A 205 12.48 5.26 -12.17
N ASN A 206 11.84 4.74 -13.21
CA ASN A 206 10.53 5.26 -13.60
C ASN A 206 9.48 4.84 -12.57
N VAL A 207 9.02 5.80 -11.77
CA VAL A 207 8.11 5.56 -10.64
C VAL A 207 6.72 5.07 -11.07
N SER A 208 6.29 5.38 -12.31
CA SER A 208 4.98 4.96 -12.84
C SER A 208 4.95 3.52 -13.33
N THR A 209 6.05 3.04 -13.91
CA THR A 209 6.12 1.71 -14.54
C THR A 209 6.96 0.70 -13.76
N GLY A 210 7.81 1.18 -12.85
CA GLY A 210 8.83 0.36 -12.21
C GLY A 210 10.00 -0.03 -13.11
N ASN A 211 10.15 0.62 -14.27
CA ASN A 211 11.27 0.36 -15.16
C ASN A 211 12.56 0.94 -14.57
N ASP A 212 13.43 0.05 -14.07
CA ASP A 212 14.69 0.38 -13.43
C ASP A 212 15.84 0.68 -14.41
N LYS A 213 15.58 0.56 -15.72
CA LYS A 213 16.53 0.88 -16.80
C LYS A 213 16.55 2.36 -17.17
N VAL A 214 15.68 3.17 -16.59
CA VAL A 214 15.59 4.60 -16.88
C VAL A 214 15.63 5.43 -15.61
N ILE A 215 16.19 6.63 -15.74
CA ILE A 215 16.14 7.71 -14.75
C ILE A 215 15.04 8.67 -15.21
N ASP A 216 14.17 9.06 -14.28
CA ASP A 216 13.03 9.95 -14.52
C ASP A 216 13.31 11.31 -13.87
N ILE A 217 13.43 12.36 -14.68
CA ILE A 217 13.80 13.71 -14.23
C ILE A 217 12.64 14.66 -14.52
N GLU A 218 12.16 15.35 -13.48
CA GLU A 218 11.16 16.40 -13.60
C GLU A 218 11.75 17.77 -13.28
N ALA A 219 11.45 18.80 -14.10
CA ALA A 219 11.94 20.15 -13.87
C ALA A 219 10.90 21.25 -14.15
N ALA A 220 10.90 22.31 -13.35
CA ALA A 220 10.14 23.54 -13.60
C ALA A 220 10.99 24.79 -13.35
N TRP A 221 10.49 25.94 -13.79
CA TRP A 221 11.14 27.24 -13.56
C TRP A 221 10.97 27.69 -12.11
N GLY A 222 11.99 28.38 -11.57
CA GLY A 222 12.01 28.92 -10.22
C GLY A 222 12.40 27.90 -9.14
N LEU A 223 11.92 28.13 -7.91
CA LEU A 223 12.20 27.32 -6.72
C LEU A 223 11.39 26.01 -6.69
N GLY A 224 12.00 24.96 -6.10
CA GLY A 224 11.52 23.58 -6.19
C GLY A 224 10.24 23.29 -5.42
N GLU A 225 9.85 24.18 -4.51
CA GLU A 225 8.66 24.04 -3.67
C GLU A 225 7.40 23.76 -4.51
N TYR A 226 7.25 24.45 -5.65
CA TYR A 226 6.08 24.29 -6.51
C TYR A 226 6.07 22.97 -7.30
N VAL A 227 7.24 22.37 -7.53
CA VAL A 227 7.35 21.03 -8.10
C VAL A 227 6.92 19.99 -7.07
N VAL A 228 7.49 20.07 -5.86
CA VAL A 228 7.24 19.12 -4.76
C VAL A 228 5.79 19.18 -4.28
N GLN A 229 5.21 20.38 -4.16
CA GLN A 229 3.80 20.57 -3.81
C GLN A 229 2.84 20.20 -4.96
N GLY A 230 3.33 20.13 -6.20
CA GLY A 230 2.50 19.91 -7.37
C GLY A 230 1.72 21.14 -7.85
N THR A 231 2.10 22.34 -7.40
CA THR A 231 1.52 23.61 -7.86
C THR A 231 1.73 23.80 -9.36
N VAL A 232 2.83 23.27 -9.91
CA VAL A 232 3.14 23.32 -11.34
C VAL A 232 3.29 21.92 -11.93
N THR A 233 2.94 21.77 -13.20
CA THR A 233 3.25 20.56 -13.98
C THR A 233 4.64 20.70 -14.63
N PRO A 234 5.65 19.97 -14.14
CA PRO A 234 7.03 20.10 -14.62
C PRO A 234 7.21 19.50 -16.03
N ASP A 235 8.32 19.82 -16.69
CA ASP A 235 8.82 19.00 -17.81
C ASP A 235 9.20 17.62 -17.28
N ASN A 236 9.18 16.61 -18.16
CA ASN A 236 9.60 15.25 -17.85
C ASN A 236 10.66 14.80 -18.86
N TYR A 237 11.76 14.23 -18.36
CA TYR A 237 12.87 13.72 -19.16
C TYR A 237 13.20 12.30 -18.72
N LEU A 238 13.14 11.34 -19.64
CA LEU A 238 13.53 9.96 -19.39
C LEU A 238 14.91 9.71 -19.97
N VAL A 239 15.85 9.25 -19.14
CA VAL A 239 17.24 8.98 -19.53
C VAL A 239 17.55 7.49 -19.36
N ASN A 240 18.15 6.85 -20.35
CA ASN A 240 18.61 5.47 -20.21
C ASN A 240 19.79 5.40 -19.21
N LYS A 241 19.66 4.56 -18.17
CA LYS A 241 20.63 4.49 -17.07
C LYS A 241 21.98 3.88 -17.48
N ASP A 242 21.97 2.98 -18.46
CA ASP A 242 23.17 2.27 -18.92
C ASP A 242 24.00 3.16 -19.87
N THR A 243 23.34 3.83 -20.82
CA THR A 243 24.00 4.65 -21.85
C THR A 243 24.07 6.14 -21.56
N LEU A 244 23.33 6.63 -20.55
CA LEU A 244 23.12 8.06 -20.25
C LEU A 244 22.62 8.88 -21.45
N THR A 245 21.81 8.25 -22.31
CA THR A 245 21.17 8.92 -23.46
C THR A 245 19.73 9.25 -23.16
N ILE A 246 19.27 10.44 -23.55
CA ILE A 246 17.87 10.86 -23.39
C ILE A 246 16.99 9.99 -24.29
N ALA A 247 16.05 9.28 -23.67
CA ALA A 247 15.11 8.38 -24.32
C ALA A 247 13.80 9.10 -24.70
N ASP A 248 13.31 10.00 -23.84
CA ASP A 248 12.11 10.78 -24.08
C ASP A 248 12.23 12.18 -23.46
N ILE A 249 11.65 13.17 -24.12
CA ILE A 249 11.54 14.54 -23.62
C ILE A 249 10.09 14.96 -23.77
N THR A 250 9.51 15.36 -22.66
CA THR A 250 8.16 15.89 -22.65
C THR A 250 8.09 17.27 -21.99
N VAL A 251 7.81 18.30 -22.80
CA VAL A 251 7.70 19.69 -22.35
C VAL A 251 6.25 20.05 -21.99
N ASN A 252 6.07 20.68 -20.83
CA ASN A 252 4.76 21.11 -20.32
C ASN A 252 4.66 22.63 -20.20
N ARG A 253 3.44 23.18 -20.30
CA ARG A 253 3.24 24.61 -20.05
C ARG A 253 3.29 24.90 -18.55
N LYS A 254 4.24 25.72 -18.09
CA LYS A 254 4.32 26.20 -16.69
C LYS A 254 3.79 27.63 -16.60
N LYS A 255 2.68 27.84 -15.87
CA LYS A 255 2.02 29.16 -15.80
C LYS A 255 2.64 30.10 -14.79
N VAL A 256 3.16 29.55 -13.70
CA VAL A 256 3.69 30.30 -12.57
C VAL A 256 5.01 29.68 -12.13
N ARG A 257 5.86 30.49 -11.51
CA ARG A 257 7.08 30.07 -10.81
C ARG A 257 7.14 30.76 -9.45
N LEU A 258 7.73 30.09 -8.48
CA LEU A 258 8.09 30.71 -7.22
C LEU A 258 9.49 31.33 -7.35
N VAL A 259 9.61 32.63 -7.11
CA VAL A 259 10.88 33.36 -7.20
C VAL A 259 11.22 34.03 -5.87
N ARG A 260 12.50 34.28 -5.66
CA ARG A 260 13.01 34.95 -4.45
C ARG A 260 12.77 36.45 -4.55
N LEU A 261 12.43 37.08 -3.43
CA LEU A 261 12.46 38.53 -3.31
C LEU A 261 13.86 39.01 -2.84
N PRO A 262 14.34 40.18 -3.31
CA PRO A 262 15.66 40.69 -2.92
C PRO A 262 15.86 40.93 -1.40
N GLY A 263 14.77 41.14 -0.66
CA GLY A 263 14.78 41.44 0.78
C GLY A 263 14.59 40.23 1.70
N GLY A 264 14.43 39.02 1.15
CA GLY A 264 13.96 37.84 1.87
C GLY A 264 12.54 37.45 1.46
N ASP A 265 12.13 36.21 1.74
CA ASP A 265 10.88 35.58 1.30
C ASP A 265 10.79 35.31 -0.21
N CYS A 266 9.67 34.72 -0.64
CA CYS A 266 9.40 34.31 -2.00
C CYS A 266 8.05 34.85 -2.48
N ILE A 267 7.91 35.05 -3.79
CA ILE A 267 6.66 35.47 -4.41
C ILE A 267 6.34 34.59 -5.62
N GLU A 268 5.05 34.36 -5.84
CA GLU A 268 4.58 33.75 -7.08
C GLU A 268 4.63 34.77 -8.22
N GLU A 269 5.23 34.37 -9.34
CA GLU A 269 5.29 35.16 -10.56
C GLU A 269 4.72 34.37 -11.73
N ALA A 270 3.90 35.04 -12.56
CA ALA A 270 3.41 34.47 -13.81
C ALA A 270 4.54 34.40 -14.84
N ILE A 271 4.65 33.26 -15.53
CA ILE A 271 5.70 33.04 -16.53
C ILE A 271 5.24 33.60 -17.88
N PRO A 272 6.07 34.40 -18.59
CA PRO A 272 5.80 34.82 -19.96
C PRO A 272 5.50 33.63 -20.89
N GLU A 273 4.58 33.79 -21.85
CA GLU A 273 4.03 32.67 -22.63
C GLU A 273 5.07 31.93 -23.49
N ASP A 274 6.11 32.64 -23.93
CA ASP A 274 7.27 32.10 -24.64
C ASP A 274 8.15 31.24 -23.74
N GLU A 275 8.39 31.68 -22.49
CA GLU A 275 9.14 30.91 -21.49
C GLU A 275 8.32 29.74 -20.91
N ALA A 276 7.00 29.93 -20.78
CA ALA A 276 6.08 28.94 -20.21
C ALA A 276 6.06 27.63 -20.99
N LYS A 277 6.33 27.66 -22.30
CA LYS A 277 6.36 26.50 -23.21
C LYS A 277 7.78 26.05 -23.58
N ALA A 278 8.79 26.71 -23.05
CA ALA A 278 10.18 26.37 -23.33
C ALA A 278 10.62 25.15 -22.50
N LYS A 279 11.56 24.38 -23.07
CA LYS A 279 12.24 23.29 -22.35
C LYS A 279 13.08 23.89 -21.22
N VAL A 280 12.88 23.40 -20.00
CA VAL A 280 13.48 23.96 -18.77
C VAL A 280 14.99 23.71 -18.67
N LEU A 281 15.44 22.49 -18.99
CA LEU A 281 16.85 22.07 -18.91
C LEU A 281 17.44 21.82 -20.30
N THR A 282 18.74 22.08 -20.47
CA THR A 282 19.46 21.65 -21.69
C THR A 282 19.76 20.15 -21.66
N ASP A 283 20.09 19.57 -22.81
CA ASP A 283 20.37 18.12 -22.89
C ASP A 283 21.62 17.76 -22.09
N GLU A 284 22.63 18.64 -22.06
CA GLU A 284 23.83 18.48 -21.24
C GLU A 284 23.50 18.46 -19.75
N GLN A 285 22.60 19.34 -19.30
CA GLN A 285 22.15 19.39 -17.90
C GLN A 285 21.35 18.16 -17.51
N ILE A 286 20.50 17.65 -18.41
CA ILE A 286 19.74 16.41 -18.21
C ILE A 286 20.68 15.22 -18.03
N ILE A 287 21.72 15.12 -18.85
CA ILE A 287 22.73 14.05 -18.77
C ILE A 287 23.58 14.20 -17.49
N GLU A 288 23.96 15.42 -17.11
CA GLU A 288 24.70 15.70 -15.88
C GLU A 288 23.90 15.28 -14.63
N LEU A 289 22.60 15.59 -14.57
CA LEU A 289 21.71 15.13 -13.50
C LEU A 289 21.59 13.61 -13.48
N ALA A 290 21.49 12.96 -14.64
CA ALA A 290 21.42 11.51 -14.73
C ALA A 290 22.70 10.83 -14.19
N ASP A 291 23.88 11.42 -14.45
CA ASP A 291 25.15 10.95 -13.86
C ASP A 291 25.16 11.10 -12.33
N TYR A 292 24.69 12.24 -11.80
CA TYR A 292 24.54 12.43 -10.35
C TYR A 292 23.57 11.42 -9.74
N CYS A 293 22.43 11.18 -10.36
CA CYS A 293 21.43 10.20 -9.90
C CYS A 293 22.03 8.78 -9.82
N LYS A 294 22.81 8.38 -10.83
CA LYS A 294 23.47 7.07 -10.88
C LYS A 294 24.51 6.91 -9.77
N LYS A 295 25.32 7.95 -9.52
CA LYS A 295 26.29 7.97 -8.41
C LYS A 295 25.60 7.86 -7.04
N LEU A 296 24.49 8.58 -6.86
CA LEU A 296 23.68 8.52 -5.64
C LEU A 296 23.09 7.11 -5.46
N GLU A 297 22.45 6.52 -6.47
CA GLU A 297 21.93 5.15 -6.41
C GLU A 297 23.03 4.13 -6.06
N GLN A 298 24.20 4.24 -6.68
CA GLN A 298 25.35 3.37 -6.42
C GLN A 298 25.87 3.49 -4.99
N HIS A 299 25.98 4.71 -4.47
CA HIS A 299 26.46 4.97 -3.11
C HIS A 299 25.47 4.47 -2.04
N TYR A 300 24.18 4.72 -2.25
CA TYR A 300 23.15 4.38 -1.26
C TYR A 300 22.69 2.92 -1.33
N GLY A 301 22.90 2.24 -2.46
CA GLY A 301 22.56 0.83 -2.69
C GLY A 301 21.06 0.56 -2.83
N CYS A 302 20.27 1.57 -3.16
CA CYS A 302 18.82 1.49 -3.37
C CYS A 302 18.36 2.56 -4.37
N TYR A 303 17.13 2.44 -4.88
CA TYR A 303 16.58 3.50 -5.72
C TYR A 303 16.45 4.81 -4.93
N MET A 304 16.66 5.93 -5.59
CA MET A 304 16.76 7.25 -4.96
C MET A 304 15.70 8.20 -5.49
N ASP A 305 15.13 8.98 -4.59
CA ASP A 305 14.31 10.18 -4.80
C ASP A 305 15.18 11.38 -4.39
N THR A 306 15.42 12.31 -5.32
CA THR A 306 16.40 13.37 -5.13
C THR A 306 15.90 14.70 -5.69
N GLU A 307 16.20 15.79 -4.98
CA GLU A 307 15.84 17.15 -5.37
C GLU A 307 17.07 17.89 -5.89
N PHE A 308 16.90 18.72 -6.91
CA PHE A 308 17.98 19.52 -7.49
C PHE A 308 17.54 20.96 -7.82
N ALA A 309 18.51 21.83 -7.97
CA ALA A 309 18.32 23.18 -8.50
C ALA A 309 19.45 23.58 -9.46
N LEU A 310 19.07 24.36 -10.48
CA LEU A 310 19.98 25.02 -11.41
C LEU A 310 20.15 26.47 -10.98
N ASP A 311 21.36 26.85 -10.57
CA ASP A 311 21.67 28.20 -10.10
C ASP A 311 21.75 29.19 -11.27
N GLU A 312 21.01 30.30 -11.20
CA GLU A 312 20.94 31.33 -12.24
C GLU A 312 22.22 32.15 -12.39
N ARG A 313 23.05 32.22 -11.33
CA ARG A 313 24.29 33.01 -11.31
C ARG A 313 25.44 32.26 -11.94
N THR A 314 25.47 30.95 -11.74
CA THR A 314 26.60 30.08 -12.14
C THR A 314 26.24 29.07 -13.22
N ASN A 315 24.96 28.90 -13.52
CA ASN A 315 24.42 27.85 -14.39
C ASN A 315 24.82 26.42 -13.96
N LYS A 316 25.15 26.26 -12.68
CA LYS A 316 25.58 25.00 -12.07
C LYS A 316 24.40 24.27 -11.45
N LEU A 317 24.36 22.95 -11.60
CA LEU A 317 23.40 22.07 -10.93
C LEU A 317 23.87 21.77 -9.50
N TRP A 318 22.91 21.80 -8.57
CA TRP A 318 23.11 21.52 -7.15
C TRP A 318 22.10 20.49 -6.68
N MET A 319 22.58 19.52 -5.91
CA MET A 319 21.76 18.51 -5.27
C MET A 319 21.29 19.02 -3.90
N LEU A 320 19.98 19.15 -3.73
CA LEU A 320 19.35 19.78 -2.57
C LEU A 320 18.91 18.79 -1.50
N GLN A 321 18.57 17.56 -1.90
CA GLN A 321 18.15 16.48 -1.00
C GLN A 321 18.28 15.14 -1.72
N ALA A 322 18.53 14.08 -0.96
CA ALA A 322 18.42 12.70 -1.44
C ALA A 322 17.81 11.83 -0.36
N ARG A 323 16.98 10.86 -0.76
CA ARG A 323 16.47 9.82 0.13
C ARG A 323 16.14 8.55 -0.67
N PRO A 324 16.06 7.38 -0.03
CA PRO A 324 15.55 6.19 -0.69
C PRO A 324 14.15 6.42 -1.24
N GLU A 325 13.90 5.98 -2.47
CA GLU A 325 12.56 6.02 -3.07
C GLU A 325 11.62 5.06 -2.30
N THR A 326 10.37 5.45 -2.04
CA THR A 326 9.54 4.83 -1.00
C THR A 326 8.82 3.54 -1.42
N VAL A 327 8.58 3.30 -2.70
CA VAL A 327 7.78 2.15 -3.18
C VAL A 327 8.68 1.02 -3.67
N TRP A 328 9.55 1.30 -4.64
CA TRP A 328 10.44 0.34 -5.29
C TRP A 328 11.70 0.05 -4.46
N SER A 329 12.24 0.99 -3.68
CA SER A 329 13.37 0.65 -2.78
C SER A 329 12.95 -0.27 -1.64
N ARG A 330 11.70 -0.15 -1.17
CA ARG A 330 11.10 -1.12 -0.25
C ARG A 330 10.98 -2.50 -0.91
N LYS A 331 10.80 -2.59 -2.24
CA LYS A 331 10.80 -3.84 -3.02
C LYS A 331 12.21 -4.44 -3.23
N ILE A 332 13.30 -3.66 -3.14
CA ILE A 332 14.68 -4.18 -3.15
C ILE A 332 15.05 -4.79 -1.80
N LYS A 333 14.58 -4.21 -0.67
CA LYS A 333 14.79 -4.77 0.69
C LYS A 333 13.69 -5.75 1.14
N LYS A 334 12.61 -5.90 0.39
CA LYS A 334 11.57 -6.93 0.53
C LYS A 334 11.19 -7.43 -0.85
N GLN A 335 11.47 -8.68 -1.20
CA GLN A 335 11.02 -9.25 -2.48
C GLN A 335 9.54 -8.92 -2.76
N PRO A 336 9.22 -8.35 -3.94
CA PRO A 336 7.90 -7.80 -4.20
C PRO A 336 6.85 -8.90 -4.42
N LYS A 337 5.73 -8.75 -3.71
CA LYS A 337 4.42 -9.30 -4.06
C LYS A 337 3.90 -8.65 -5.35
N PRO A 338 3.36 -9.41 -6.32
CA PRO A 338 2.40 -8.88 -7.27
C PRO A 338 0.98 -8.98 -6.68
N GLY A 339 0.55 -7.92 -5.99
CA GLY A 339 -0.87 -7.67 -5.75
C GLY A 339 -1.44 -6.82 -6.87
N SER A 340 -2.40 -7.34 -7.61
CA SER A 340 -3.43 -6.51 -8.24
C SER A 340 -4.77 -7.15 -7.95
N GLU A 341 -5.54 -6.45 -7.12
CA GLU A 341 -6.94 -6.70 -6.83
C GLU A 341 -7.77 -6.49 -8.10
N GLU A 342 -8.75 -7.36 -8.35
CA GLU A 342 -9.86 -7.10 -9.26
C GLU A 342 -11.09 -6.74 -8.42
N ARG A 343 -11.75 -5.63 -8.77
CA ARG A 343 -13.09 -5.24 -8.31
C ARG A 343 -13.95 -4.79 -9.49
N GLU A 344 -15.20 -5.23 -9.40
CA GLU A 344 -16.35 -5.25 -10.32
C GLU A 344 -16.75 -4.01 -11.10
N LYS A 345 -17.65 -4.23 -12.08
CA LYS A 345 -18.17 -3.31 -13.10
C LYS A 345 -19.46 -2.62 -12.64
N MET A 346 -19.62 -1.34 -12.98
CA MET A 346 -20.93 -0.64 -13.01
C MET A 346 -21.52 -0.76 -14.42
N ALA A 347 -22.76 -1.21 -14.51
CA ALA A 347 -23.52 -1.25 -15.76
C ALA A 347 -24.12 0.13 -16.07
N THR A 348 -23.56 0.82 -17.07
CA THR A 348 -24.21 1.94 -17.77
C THR A 348 -23.73 1.97 -19.21
N ALA A 349 -24.61 2.41 -20.12
CA ALA A 349 -24.46 2.36 -21.57
C ALA A 349 -23.04 2.63 -22.09
N THR A 350 -22.46 1.63 -22.74
CA THR A 350 -21.12 1.67 -23.32
C THR A 350 -21.12 2.32 -24.70
N THR A 351 -20.02 3.00 -25.04
CA THR A 351 -19.82 3.69 -26.32
C THR A 351 -18.51 3.25 -26.98
N THR A 352 -18.52 3.11 -28.31
CA THR A 352 -17.31 2.86 -29.11
C THR A 352 -16.61 4.14 -29.55
N ARG A 353 -17.19 5.31 -29.23
CA ARG A 353 -16.66 6.62 -29.59
C ARG A 353 -15.64 7.07 -28.56
N ARG A 354 -14.36 7.15 -28.96
CA ARG A 354 -13.24 7.61 -28.10
C ARG A 354 -13.15 9.13 -28.09
N GLU A 355 -14.12 9.78 -27.44
CA GLU A 355 -14.07 11.23 -27.24
C GLU A 355 -13.15 11.54 -26.06
N VAL A 356 -11.99 12.14 -26.34
CA VAL A 356 -11.03 12.55 -25.30
C VAL A 356 -11.55 13.83 -24.66
N VAL A 357 -11.75 13.79 -23.34
CA VAL A 357 -12.19 14.94 -22.55
C VAL A 357 -11.00 15.77 -22.12
N VAL A 358 -10.00 15.12 -21.51
CA VAL A 358 -8.73 15.73 -21.09
C VAL A 358 -7.61 14.69 -21.10
N ARG A 359 -6.37 15.17 -21.11
CA ARG A 359 -5.10 14.44 -20.97
C ARG A 359 -4.32 15.04 -19.81
N GLY A 360 -3.52 14.22 -19.12
CA GLY A 360 -2.65 14.61 -18.03
C GLY A 360 -1.44 13.68 -17.91
N LEU A 361 -0.66 13.83 -16.83
CA LEU A 361 0.45 12.95 -16.50
C LEU A 361 -0.05 11.63 -15.87
N PRO A 362 0.49 10.46 -16.28
CA PRO A 362 0.13 9.15 -15.74
C PRO A 362 0.74 8.93 -14.34
N ALA A 363 0.12 9.51 -13.32
CA ALA A 363 0.67 9.56 -11.96
C ALA A 363 0.71 8.19 -11.28
N SER A 364 -0.38 7.43 -11.36
CA SER A 364 -0.49 6.07 -10.83
C SER A 364 -1.18 5.19 -11.88
N PRO A 365 -0.56 4.09 -12.31
CA PRO A 365 -1.04 3.30 -13.44
C PRO A 365 -2.37 2.61 -13.12
N GLY A 366 -3.11 2.28 -14.18
CA GLY A 366 -4.37 1.54 -14.09
C GLY A 366 -5.49 2.20 -14.89
N ARG A 367 -6.63 1.51 -14.95
CA ARG A 367 -7.78 1.97 -15.71
C ARG A 367 -9.03 1.83 -14.87
N ALA A 368 -9.87 2.86 -14.87
CA ALA A 368 -11.11 2.86 -14.10
C ALA A 368 -12.19 3.64 -14.84
N ALA A 369 -13.44 3.22 -14.70
CA ALA A 369 -14.59 4.00 -15.15
C ALA A 369 -15.56 4.21 -14.00
N GLY A 370 -16.21 5.36 -13.99
CA GLY A 370 -17.06 5.75 -12.88
C GLY A 370 -17.70 7.11 -13.09
N LYS A 371 -18.51 7.49 -12.13
CA LYS A 371 -19.17 8.78 -12.08
C LYS A 371 -18.18 9.82 -11.53
N ALA A 372 -17.90 10.87 -12.28
CA ALA A 372 -17.04 11.96 -11.85
C ALA A 372 -17.74 12.76 -10.75
N HIS A 373 -17.05 12.97 -9.63
CA HIS A 373 -17.47 13.90 -8.59
C HIS A 373 -16.44 15.01 -8.45
N ILE A 374 -16.86 16.24 -8.76
CA ILE A 374 -15.99 17.42 -8.69
C ILE A 374 -16.10 18.03 -7.30
N ILE A 375 -14.98 18.11 -6.61
CA ILE A 375 -14.88 18.73 -5.28
C ILE A 375 -13.75 19.75 -5.34
N PHE A 376 -13.99 20.97 -4.86
CA PHE A 376 -13.00 22.05 -4.86
C PHE A 376 -12.35 22.27 -3.49
N ASP A 377 -13.06 21.94 -2.40
CA ASP A 377 -12.61 22.14 -1.02
C ASP A 377 -12.79 20.84 -0.22
N PRO A 378 -11.79 20.41 0.58
CA PRO A 378 -11.90 19.20 1.38
C PRO A 378 -13.05 19.21 2.40
N LYS A 379 -13.64 20.37 2.74
CA LYS A 379 -14.85 20.43 3.58
C LYS A 379 -16.07 19.73 2.97
N ASP A 380 -16.08 19.57 1.65
CA ASP A 380 -17.20 18.94 0.93
C ASP A 380 -16.99 17.42 0.73
N ILE A 381 -15.95 16.82 1.32
CA ILE A 381 -15.61 15.39 1.19
C ILE A 381 -16.73 14.46 1.65
N ASP A 382 -17.56 14.88 2.62
CA ASP A 382 -18.70 14.08 3.09
C ASP A 382 -19.74 13.81 1.99
N GLN A 383 -19.73 14.61 0.91
CA GLN A 383 -20.61 14.44 -0.25
C GLN A 383 -20.08 13.38 -1.23
N PHE A 384 -18.80 13.00 -1.12
CA PHE A 384 -18.12 12.03 -2.00
C PHE A 384 -18.51 10.59 -1.66
N LYS A 385 -18.93 9.82 -2.66
CA LYS A 385 -19.38 8.44 -2.47
C LYS A 385 -18.33 7.43 -2.92
N GLU A 386 -18.36 6.27 -2.27
CA GLU A 386 -17.53 5.12 -2.63
C GLU A 386 -17.71 4.74 -4.11
N GLY A 387 -16.59 4.57 -4.82
CA GLY A 387 -16.55 4.16 -6.22
C GLY A 387 -16.71 5.29 -7.25
N GLU A 388 -16.83 6.56 -6.82
CA GLU A 388 -16.81 7.72 -7.72
C GLU A 388 -15.37 8.07 -8.17
N ILE A 389 -15.25 8.82 -9.26
CA ILE A 389 -13.97 9.36 -9.74
C ILE A 389 -13.80 10.75 -9.16
N LEU A 390 -12.77 10.95 -8.34
CA LEU A 390 -12.48 12.24 -7.74
C LEU A 390 -11.86 13.18 -8.78
N VAL A 391 -12.49 14.32 -9.03
CA VAL A 391 -11.95 15.37 -9.90
C VAL A 391 -11.76 16.64 -9.08
N THR A 392 -10.54 17.18 -9.03
CA THR A 392 -10.24 18.37 -8.22
C THR A 392 -9.09 19.22 -8.79
N LEU A 393 -8.79 20.36 -8.16
CA LEU A 393 -7.67 21.22 -8.52
C LEU A 393 -6.34 20.57 -8.16
N MET A 394 -6.19 20.22 -6.88
CA MET A 394 -5.08 19.50 -6.28
C MET A 394 -5.59 18.80 -5.02
N THR A 395 -4.88 17.78 -4.54
CA THR A 395 -5.21 17.14 -3.26
C THR A 395 -4.20 17.53 -2.19
N THR A 396 -4.67 17.67 -0.96
CA THR A 396 -3.88 17.74 0.27
C THR A 396 -4.21 16.53 1.16
N PRO A 397 -3.52 16.31 2.30
CA PRO A 397 -3.77 15.16 3.18
C PRO A 397 -5.20 15.06 3.69
N ASP A 398 -5.91 16.18 3.81
CA ASP A 398 -7.32 16.23 4.19
C ASP A 398 -8.21 15.48 3.19
N TRP A 399 -7.72 15.25 1.97
CA TRP A 399 -8.41 14.52 0.92
C TRP A 399 -8.29 13.00 1.03
N VAL A 400 -7.40 12.47 1.88
CA VAL A 400 -7.16 11.03 2.02
C VAL A 400 -8.45 10.22 2.25
N PRO A 401 -9.42 10.68 3.08
CA PRO A 401 -10.70 9.98 3.22
C PRO A 401 -11.49 9.86 1.91
N ALA A 402 -11.51 10.91 1.06
CA ALA A 402 -12.13 10.83 -0.26
C ALA A 402 -11.31 9.99 -1.24
N MET A 403 -9.99 10.13 -1.21
CA MET A 403 -9.08 9.37 -2.06
C MET A 403 -9.23 7.86 -1.84
N LYS A 404 -9.35 7.40 -0.59
CA LYS A 404 -9.59 5.98 -0.27
C LYS A 404 -10.90 5.44 -0.84
N LYS A 405 -11.92 6.30 -0.97
CA LYS A 405 -13.23 5.96 -1.54
C LYS A 405 -13.24 6.03 -3.08
N ALA A 406 -12.23 6.65 -3.69
CA ALA A 406 -12.24 6.99 -5.11
C ALA A 406 -11.78 5.81 -5.98
N ARG A 407 -12.46 5.61 -7.11
CA ARG A 407 -12.07 4.62 -8.12
C ARG A 407 -10.88 5.05 -8.97
N ALA A 408 -10.75 6.36 -9.15
CA ALA A 408 -9.62 7.01 -9.79
C ALA A 408 -9.62 8.48 -9.39
N ILE A 409 -8.47 9.13 -9.56
CA ILE A 409 -8.27 10.53 -9.18
C ILE A 409 -7.75 11.31 -10.40
N VAL A 410 -8.37 12.45 -10.69
CA VAL A 410 -7.95 13.37 -11.76
C VAL A 410 -7.75 14.77 -11.18
N THR A 411 -6.57 15.35 -11.36
CA THR A 411 -6.29 16.73 -10.89
C THR A 411 -5.92 17.69 -12.03
N ASN A 412 -6.24 18.98 -11.85
CA ASN A 412 -5.84 20.03 -12.79
C ASN A 412 -4.34 20.30 -12.75
N ALA A 413 -3.78 20.46 -11.55
CA ALA A 413 -2.37 20.69 -11.29
C ALA A 413 -1.69 19.42 -10.78
N GLY A 414 -0.36 19.41 -10.72
CA GLY A 414 0.44 18.31 -10.18
C GLY A 414 1.50 17.77 -11.14
N GLY A 415 2.63 17.34 -10.57
CA GLY A 415 3.65 16.49 -11.19
C GLY A 415 3.66 15.08 -10.61
N MET A 416 4.61 14.23 -10.99
CA MET A 416 4.69 12.83 -10.51
C MET A 416 4.97 12.71 -9.02
N THR A 417 5.33 13.80 -8.35
CA THR A 417 5.69 13.87 -6.93
C THR A 417 4.68 14.57 -6.06
N CYS A 418 3.60 15.08 -6.64
CA CYS A 418 2.57 15.76 -5.88
C CYS A 418 1.83 14.78 -4.93
N HIS A 419 1.15 15.34 -3.94
CA HIS A 419 0.39 14.57 -2.96
C HIS A 419 -0.55 13.53 -3.60
N ALA A 420 -1.29 13.93 -4.65
CA ALA A 420 -2.19 13.03 -5.36
C ALA A 420 -1.46 11.82 -5.94
N ALA A 421 -0.30 12.04 -6.56
CA ALA A 421 0.49 11.01 -7.21
C ALA A 421 1.07 10.02 -6.19
N ILE A 422 1.65 10.51 -5.08
CA ILE A 422 2.27 9.67 -4.05
C ILE A 422 1.22 8.79 -3.37
N VAL A 423 0.17 9.40 -2.83
CA VAL A 423 -0.85 8.66 -2.07
C VAL A 423 -1.62 7.69 -2.96
N SER A 424 -1.90 8.07 -4.22
CA SER A 424 -2.58 7.15 -5.15
C SER A 424 -1.72 5.93 -5.50
N ARG A 425 -0.39 6.07 -5.61
CA ARG A 425 0.50 4.91 -5.79
C ARG A 425 0.54 4.02 -4.56
N GLU A 426 0.57 4.61 -3.36
CA GLU A 426 0.55 3.87 -2.10
C GLU A 426 -0.76 3.08 -1.93
N LEU A 427 -1.88 3.65 -2.37
CA LEU A 427 -3.21 3.05 -2.31
C LEU A 427 -3.56 2.18 -3.53
N GLY A 428 -2.72 2.15 -4.57
CA GLY A 428 -2.99 1.40 -5.81
C GLY A 428 -4.13 1.96 -6.65
N ILE A 429 -4.47 3.24 -6.51
CA ILE A 429 -5.59 3.88 -7.20
C ILE A 429 -5.09 4.53 -8.50
N PRO A 430 -5.76 4.30 -9.65
CA PRO A 430 -5.40 4.97 -10.91
C PRO A 430 -5.48 6.50 -10.78
N CYS A 431 -4.43 7.21 -11.19
CA CYS A 431 -4.37 8.66 -10.98
C CYS A 431 -3.74 9.38 -12.19
N ILE A 432 -4.40 10.46 -12.63
CA ILE A 432 -3.91 11.39 -13.65
C ILE A 432 -3.80 12.78 -13.02
N VAL A 433 -2.66 13.44 -13.17
CA VAL A 433 -2.42 14.79 -12.61
C VAL A 433 -2.03 15.79 -13.69
N GLY A 434 -2.11 17.09 -13.41
CA GLY A 434 -1.60 18.11 -14.34
C GLY A 434 -2.40 18.25 -15.66
N THR A 435 -3.72 18.00 -15.63
CA THR A 435 -4.55 18.04 -16.85
C THR A 435 -4.62 19.41 -17.52
N GLU A 436 -4.49 20.50 -16.73
CA GLU A 436 -4.51 21.87 -17.22
C GLU A 436 -3.31 22.21 -18.12
N ALA A 437 -2.15 21.60 -17.88
CA ALA A 437 -0.94 21.84 -18.67
C ALA A 437 -0.87 21.00 -19.95
N ARG A 438 -1.72 19.97 -20.07
CA ARG A 438 -1.66 18.88 -21.05
C ARG A 438 -2.82 18.85 -22.04
N SER A 439 -3.81 19.71 -21.84
CA SER A 439 -5.06 19.76 -22.60
C SER A 439 -5.48 21.20 -22.90
N ASP A 440 -6.36 21.38 -23.88
CA ASP A 440 -6.94 22.70 -24.18
C ASP A 440 -7.85 23.22 -23.06
N ASN A 441 -8.35 22.34 -22.19
CA ASN A 441 -9.18 22.66 -21.04
C ASN A 441 -8.75 21.86 -19.79
N GLU A 442 -8.90 22.45 -18.60
CA GLU A 442 -8.65 21.79 -17.31
C GLU A 442 -9.78 20.80 -16.94
N ALA A 443 -9.46 19.73 -16.20
CA ALA A 443 -10.42 18.68 -15.86
C ALA A 443 -11.67 19.20 -15.14
N THR A 444 -11.52 20.11 -14.17
CA THR A 444 -12.66 20.66 -13.41
C THR A 444 -13.63 21.52 -14.24
N LYS A 445 -13.23 21.97 -15.44
CA LYS A 445 -14.11 22.71 -16.38
C LYS A 445 -14.64 21.81 -17.49
N ALA A 446 -13.81 20.88 -17.96
CA ALA A 446 -14.16 19.98 -19.07
C ALA A 446 -15.12 18.85 -18.63
N ILE A 447 -15.01 18.41 -17.37
CA ILE A 447 -15.84 17.35 -16.78
C ILE A 447 -16.97 18.01 -15.97
N LYS A 448 -18.18 17.43 -16.00
CA LYS A 448 -19.33 17.86 -15.20
C LYS A 448 -19.54 16.95 -14.00
N ASN A 449 -20.03 17.51 -12.90
CA ASN A 449 -20.38 16.71 -11.73
C ASN A 449 -21.45 15.67 -12.12
N GLY A 450 -21.19 14.41 -11.82
CA GLY A 450 -22.03 13.29 -12.19
C GLY A 450 -21.84 12.70 -13.59
N GLN A 451 -20.91 13.22 -14.39
CA GLN A 451 -20.59 12.71 -15.73
C GLN A 451 -19.91 11.35 -15.63
N ILE A 452 -20.26 10.42 -16.51
CA ILE A 452 -19.60 9.12 -16.57
C ILE A 452 -18.36 9.26 -17.44
N ILE A 453 -17.20 8.88 -16.91
CA ILE A 453 -15.91 8.99 -17.62
C ILE A 453 -15.09 7.71 -17.45
N THR A 454 -14.18 7.47 -18.41
CA THR A 454 -13.16 6.41 -18.35
C THR A 454 -11.78 7.04 -18.20
N ILE A 455 -11.04 6.56 -17.21
CA ILE A 455 -9.66 6.94 -16.91
C ILE A 455 -8.73 5.86 -17.45
N ASP A 456 -7.84 6.22 -18.36
CA ASP A 456 -6.68 5.43 -18.75
C ASP A 456 -5.44 6.08 -18.15
N ALA A 457 -5.19 5.81 -16.87
CA ALA A 457 -4.10 6.42 -16.12
C ALA A 457 -2.73 5.87 -16.54
N THR A 458 -2.68 4.75 -17.27
CA THR A 458 -1.45 4.25 -17.90
C THR A 458 -0.98 5.17 -19.03
N ASN A 459 -1.91 5.70 -19.83
CA ASN A 459 -1.60 6.60 -20.95
C ASN A 459 -1.87 8.08 -20.64
N GLY A 460 -2.40 8.39 -19.45
CA GLY A 460 -2.72 9.75 -19.03
C GLY A 460 -3.92 10.37 -19.77
N ILE A 461 -4.93 9.58 -20.14
CA ILE A 461 -6.09 10.04 -20.94
C ILE A 461 -7.41 9.82 -20.19
N VAL A 462 -8.28 10.83 -20.23
CA VAL A 462 -9.67 10.77 -19.77
C VAL A 462 -10.61 10.82 -20.96
N TYR A 463 -11.55 9.90 -21.00
CA TYR A 463 -12.55 9.78 -22.06
C TYR A 463 -13.97 9.97 -21.53
N ASP A 464 -14.86 10.45 -22.41
CA ASP A 464 -16.29 10.54 -22.11
C ASP A 464 -16.97 9.17 -22.22
N GLY A 465 -17.84 8.86 -21.25
CA GLY A 465 -18.53 7.58 -21.17
C GLY A 465 -17.65 6.41 -20.77
N ILE A 466 -18.20 5.20 -20.90
CA ILE A 466 -17.51 3.94 -20.62
C ILE A 466 -16.96 3.36 -21.93
N ILE A 467 -15.63 3.34 -22.10
CA ILE A 467 -14.97 2.75 -23.28
C ILE A 467 -14.65 1.27 -23.02
N GLU A 468 -15.38 0.38 -23.68
CA GLU A 468 -15.23 -1.08 -23.51
C GLU A 468 -13.83 -1.60 -23.81
N ASP A 469 -13.18 -1.13 -24.88
CA ASP A 469 -11.88 -1.68 -25.34
C ASP A 469 -10.69 -1.28 -24.48
N LEU A 470 -10.82 -0.23 -23.68
CA LEU A 470 -9.79 0.17 -22.72
C LEU A 470 -9.95 -0.58 -21.40
N ILE A 471 -11.19 -0.97 -21.07
CA ILE A 471 -11.53 -1.75 -19.88
C ILE A 471 -11.42 -3.26 -20.16
N LYS A 472 -11.47 -3.70 -21.42
CA LYS A 472 -11.14 -5.05 -21.89
C LYS A 472 -9.64 -5.10 -22.24
N GLU A 473 -8.86 -5.89 -21.52
CA GLU A 473 -7.48 -6.17 -21.92
C GLU A 473 -7.46 -7.04 -23.19
N LYS A 474 -6.65 -6.63 -24.17
CA LYS A 474 -6.46 -7.36 -25.44
C LYS A 474 -5.66 -8.65 -25.19
N GLU A 475 -6.14 -9.73 -25.79
CA GLU A 475 -5.46 -11.01 -25.93
C GLU A 475 -4.04 -10.82 -26.52
N ASN A 476 -3.03 -11.38 -25.84
CA ASN A 476 -1.64 -11.35 -26.30
C ASN A 476 -1.45 -12.29 -27.50
N GLU A 477 -1.35 -11.71 -28.70
CA GLU A 477 -0.55 -12.27 -29.79
C GLU A 477 0.93 -11.99 -29.50
N GLU A 478 1.62 -12.91 -28.81
CA GLU A 478 3.09 -12.99 -28.89
C GLU A 478 3.49 -14.37 -29.43
N SER A 479 3.95 -14.34 -30.67
CA SER A 479 4.53 -15.42 -31.43
C SER A 479 5.95 -15.73 -30.96
N THR A 480 6.18 -17.01 -30.67
CA THR A 480 7.39 -17.79 -30.96
C THR A 480 8.75 -17.08 -30.90
N LEU A 481 9.35 -17.02 -29.71
CA LEU A 481 10.79 -17.25 -29.47
C LEU A 481 10.92 -17.80 -28.04
N GLY A 482 11.43 -19.04 -27.92
CA GLY A 482 11.27 -19.89 -26.74
C GLY A 482 11.78 -19.30 -25.43
N LYS A 483 10.87 -19.08 -24.46
CA LYS A 483 11.22 -18.98 -23.04
C LYS A 483 11.57 -20.38 -22.53
N VAL A 484 12.77 -20.51 -21.94
CA VAL A 484 13.14 -21.69 -21.16
C VAL A 484 12.14 -21.82 -19.99
N PRO A 485 11.46 -22.96 -19.81
CA PRO A 485 10.50 -23.11 -18.72
C PRO A 485 11.20 -23.02 -17.37
N GLU A 486 10.66 -22.18 -16.48
CA GLU A 486 11.13 -22.01 -15.10
C GLU A 486 10.89 -23.32 -14.32
N VAL A 487 11.95 -24.01 -13.92
CA VAL A 487 11.88 -25.31 -13.23
C VAL A 487 11.65 -25.12 -11.73
N PHE A 488 10.68 -25.83 -11.16
CA PHE A 488 10.41 -25.86 -9.72
C PHE A 488 10.73 -27.24 -9.12
N PRO A 489 11.37 -27.31 -7.94
CA PRO A 489 11.60 -28.59 -7.26
C PRO A 489 10.28 -29.29 -6.91
N THR A 490 10.29 -30.62 -6.94
CA THR A 490 9.19 -31.42 -6.40
C THR A 490 9.25 -31.38 -4.87
N THR A 491 8.14 -31.01 -4.23
CA THR A 491 7.98 -30.96 -2.77
C THR A 491 7.06 -32.08 -2.30
N ALA A 492 7.27 -32.58 -1.08
CA ALA A 492 6.36 -33.52 -0.43
C ALA A 492 5.06 -32.80 -0.01
N THR A 493 5.20 -31.61 0.57
CA THR A 493 4.11 -30.70 0.89
C THR A 493 3.59 -30.04 -0.38
N LYS A 494 2.31 -30.24 -0.71
CA LYS A 494 1.72 -29.66 -1.93
C LYS A 494 1.46 -28.17 -1.74
N ILE A 495 1.66 -27.39 -2.81
CA ILE A 495 1.33 -25.97 -2.82
C ILE A 495 0.07 -25.76 -3.63
N TYR A 496 -1.00 -25.43 -2.92
CA TYR A 496 -2.27 -25.06 -3.51
C TYR A 496 -2.43 -23.55 -3.61
N MET A 497 -3.45 -23.15 -4.36
CA MET A 497 -3.82 -21.75 -4.55
C MET A 497 -5.22 -21.47 -4.00
N ASN A 498 -5.41 -20.28 -3.44
CA ASN A 498 -6.72 -19.72 -3.08
C ASN A 498 -7.24 -18.91 -4.27
N LEU A 499 -8.46 -19.19 -4.74
CA LEU A 499 -9.06 -18.49 -5.88
C LEU A 499 -10.55 -18.23 -5.63
N GLY A 500 -10.97 -16.97 -5.66
CA GLY A 500 -12.38 -16.60 -5.53
C GLY A 500 -13.04 -16.37 -6.88
N ASP A 501 -12.40 -15.54 -7.70
CA ASP A 501 -12.91 -15.15 -9.02
C ASP A 501 -12.69 -16.25 -10.08
N PRO A 502 -13.76 -16.80 -10.68
CA PRO A 502 -13.66 -17.76 -11.76
C PRO A 502 -12.98 -17.23 -13.03
N ASP A 503 -13.08 -15.95 -13.34
CA ASP A 503 -12.54 -15.36 -14.58
C ASP A 503 -11.00 -15.27 -14.53
N LEU A 504 -10.42 -15.32 -13.33
CA LEU A 504 -8.97 -15.38 -13.09
C LEU A 504 -8.36 -16.79 -13.23
N ALA A 505 -9.18 -17.82 -13.41
CA ALA A 505 -8.71 -19.21 -13.41
C ALA A 505 -7.72 -19.51 -14.55
N ASP A 506 -7.99 -19.03 -15.76
CA ASP A 506 -7.13 -19.27 -16.93
C ASP A 506 -5.77 -18.59 -16.77
N LYS A 507 -5.77 -17.34 -16.28
CA LYS A 507 -4.54 -16.57 -15.98
C LYS A 507 -3.62 -17.34 -15.04
N TYR A 508 -4.18 -17.88 -13.96
CA TYR A 508 -3.40 -18.52 -12.91
C TYR A 508 -3.22 -20.03 -13.09
N SER A 509 -3.89 -20.66 -14.06
CA SER A 509 -3.68 -22.05 -14.42
C SER A 509 -2.21 -22.35 -14.78
N SER A 510 -1.49 -21.37 -15.33
CA SER A 510 -0.08 -21.49 -15.71
C SER A 510 0.90 -21.52 -14.52
N LEU A 511 0.45 -21.20 -13.31
CA LEU A 511 1.30 -21.22 -12.11
C LEU A 511 1.66 -22.65 -11.71
N PRO A 512 2.83 -22.87 -11.08
CA PRO A 512 3.29 -24.18 -10.63
C PRO A 512 2.57 -24.66 -9.35
N ALA A 513 1.28 -24.32 -9.20
CA ALA A 513 0.42 -24.80 -8.13
C ALA A 513 -0.05 -26.24 -8.43
N ASP A 514 -0.17 -27.03 -7.37
CA ASP A 514 -0.61 -28.43 -7.41
C ASP A 514 -2.14 -28.58 -7.46
N GLY A 515 -2.88 -27.45 -7.41
CA GLY A 515 -4.34 -27.36 -7.44
C GLY A 515 -4.89 -26.12 -6.71
N ILE A 516 -6.20 -26.06 -6.54
CA ILE A 516 -6.90 -25.08 -5.71
C ILE A 516 -7.26 -25.73 -4.37
N GLY A 517 -6.77 -25.15 -3.28
CA GLY A 517 -7.03 -25.61 -1.91
C GLY A 517 -8.21 -24.90 -1.27
N LEU A 518 -8.59 -23.75 -1.82
CA LEU A 518 -9.76 -22.99 -1.41
C LEU A 518 -10.32 -22.21 -2.61
N MET A 519 -11.44 -22.68 -3.15
CA MET A 519 -12.30 -21.92 -4.04
C MET A 519 -13.47 -21.34 -3.24
N ARG A 520 -13.63 -20.01 -3.26
CA ARG A 520 -14.69 -19.30 -2.53
C ARG A 520 -15.85 -19.00 -3.47
N GLU A 521 -17.00 -19.62 -3.25
CA GLU A 521 -18.16 -19.39 -4.11
C GLU A 521 -18.90 -18.07 -3.83
N GLU A 522 -18.59 -17.38 -2.71
CA GLU A 522 -19.18 -16.08 -2.39
C GLU A 522 -18.95 -15.04 -3.49
N PHE A 523 -17.81 -15.10 -4.18
CA PHE A 523 -17.54 -14.25 -5.34
C PHE A 523 -18.52 -14.51 -6.48
N ILE A 524 -18.97 -15.76 -6.68
CA ILE A 524 -19.96 -16.05 -7.73
C ILE A 524 -21.29 -15.37 -7.40
N TRP A 525 -21.66 -15.38 -6.11
CA TRP A 525 -22.84 -14.69 -5.62
C TRP A 525 -22.72 -13.17 -5.73
N THR A 526 -21.59 -12.57 -5.35
CA THR A 526 -21.43 -11.11 -5.40
C THR A 526 -21.18 -10.55 -6.78
N THR A 527 -20.65 -11.34 -7.72
CA THR A 527 -20.22 -10.86 -9.06
C THR A 527 -21.18 -11.22 -10.19
N PHE A 528 -21.90 -12.33 -10.08
CA PHE A 528 -22.75 -12.81 -11.18
C PHE A 528 -24.23 -12.94 -10.78
N ILE A 529 -24.53 -13.39 -9.56
CA ILE A 529 -25.91 -13.66 -9.13
C ILE A 529 -26.57 -12.41 -8.52
N HIS A 530 -25.88 -11.70 -7.61
CA HIS A 530 -26.31 -10.49 -6.88
C HIS A 530 -27.63 -10.54 -6.07
N GLU A 531 -28.37 -11.65 -6.13
CA GLU A 531 -29.67 -11.83 -5.48
C GLU A 531 -29.64 -12.98 -4.47
N HIS A 532 -30.45 -12.86 -3.42
CA HIS A 532 -30.55 -13.87 -2.38
C HIS A 532 -31.17 -15.19 -2.91
N PRO A 533 -30.63 -16.37 -2.59
CA PRO A 533 -31.12 -17.63 -3.17
C PRO A 533 -32.58 -17.94 -2.87
N LEU A 534 -33.05 -17.68 -1.64
CA LEU A 534 -34.47 -17.86 -1.31
C LEU A 534 -35.39 -16.88 -2.05
N HIS A 535 -34.89 -15.68 -2.39
CA HIS A 535 -35.64 -14.73 -3.21
C HIS A 535 -35.80 -15.26 -4.64
N LEU A 536 -34.71 -15.76 -5.23
CA LEU A 536 -34.73 -16.37 -6.56
C LEU A 536 -35.61 -17.63 -6.61
N ILE A 537 -35.70 -18.40 -5.52
CA ILE A 537 -36.64 -19.52 -5.41
C ILE A 537 -38.09 -19.04 -5.45
N GLU A 538 -38.45 -18.02 -4.65
CA GLU A 538 -39.81 -17.49 -4.65
C GLU A 538 -40.23 -16.93 -6.01
N ASP A 539 -39.30 -16.33 -6.73
CA ASP A 539 -39.52 -15.78 -8.08
C ASP A 539 -39.54 -16.85 -9.19
N GLY A 540 -39.36 -18.13 -8.84
CA GLY A 540 -39.32 -19.23 -9.81
C GLY A 540 -38.06 -19.26 -10.69
N ARG A 541 -36.99 -18.59 -10.27
CA ARG A 541 -35.70 -18.47 -10.99
C ARG A 541 -34.60 -19.38 -10.41
N SER A 542 -34.99 -20.53 -9.84
CA SER A 542 -34.04 -21.47 -9.21
C SER A 542 -33.00 -22.03 -10.19
N ASP A 543 -33.38 -22.25 -11.46
CA ASP A 543 -32.47 -22.76 -12.49
C ASP A 543 -31.32 -21.80 -12.76
N MET A 544 -31.57 -20.48 -12.69
CA MET A 544 -30.54 -19.45 -12.87
C MET A 544 -29.42 -19.59 -11.83
N VAL A 545 -29.77 -19.86 -10.57
CA VAL A 545 -28.78 -20.07 -9.49
C VAL A 545 -27.89 -21.27 -9.82
N VAL A 546 -28.53 -22.40 -10.14
CA VAL A 546 -27.82 -23.65 -10.44
C VAL A 546 -26.88 -23.46 -11.64
N ASP A 547 -27.36 -22.79 -12.68
CA ASP A 547 -26.61 -22.57 -13.91
C ASP A 547 -25.42 -21.62 -13.72
N GLN A 548 -25.62 -20.51 -13.01
CA GLN A 548 -24.54 -19.54 -12.78
C GLN A 548 -23.48 -20.07 -11.82
N LEU A 549 -23.88 -20.75 -10.73
CA LEU A 549 -22.93 -21.45 -9.85
C LEU A 549 -22.17 -22.52 -10.62
N ALA A 550 -22.88 -23.37 -11.38
CA ALA A 550 -22.24 -24.41 -12.16
C ALA A 550 -21.25 -23.84 -13.19
N GLU A 551 -21.58 -22.72 -13.83
CA GLU A 551 -20.71 -22.07 -14.81
C GLU A 551 -19.43 -21.51 -14.16
N GLY A 552 -19.54 -20.79 -13.04
CA GLY A 552 -18.39 -20.29 -12.30
C GLY A 552 -17.48 -21.43 -11.81
N ILE A 553 -18.06 -22.48 -11.23
CA ILE A 553 -17.32 -23.66 -10.77
C ILE A 553 -16.67 -24.41 -11.94
N ARG A 554 -17.39 -24.57 -13.07
CA ARG A 554 -16.91 -25.24 -14.28
C ARG A 554 -15.67 -24.56 -14.84
N LYS A 555 -15.65 -23.23 -14.95
CA LYS A 555 -14.51 -22.46 -15.47
C LYS A 555 -13.23 -22.80 -14.69
N VAL A 556 -13.29 -22.74 -13.36
CA VAL A 556 -12.14 -23.06 -12.50
C VAL A 556 -11.73 -24.53 -12.66
N CYS A 557 -12.68 -25.45 -12.65
CA CYS A 557 -12.39 -26.88 -12.80
C CYS A 557 -11.75 -27.21 -14.15
N GLN A 558 -12.19 -26.55 -15.22
CA GLN A 558 -11.66 -26.73 -16.57
C GLN A 558 -10.22 -26.24 -16.69
N ALA A 559 -9.96 -25.01 -16.24
CA ALA A 559 -8.64 -24.41 -16.32
C ALA A 559 -7.58 -25.19 -15.52
N LEU A 560 -7.99 -25.83 -14.42
CA LEU A 560 -7.07 -26.53 -13.53
C LEU A 560 -6.97 -28.04 -13.81
N ALA A 561 -7.87 -28.63 -14.58
CA ALA A 561 -7.88 -30.07 -14.85
C ALA A 561 -6.51 -30.58 -15.37
N PRO A 562 -5.98 -31.70 -14.84
CA PRO A 562 -6.57 -32.62 -13.86
C PRO A 562 -6.30 -32.26 -12.38
N ARG A 563 -5.71 -31.10 -12.08
CA ARG A 563 -5.40 -30.68 -10.71
C ARG A 563 -6.67 -30.45 -9.90
N GLN A 564 -6.60 -30.80 -8.61
CA GLN A 564 -7.73 -30.72 -7.69
C GLN A 564 -8.27 -29.28 -7.56
N VAL A 565 -9.57 -29.15 -7.39
CA VAL A 565 -10.23 -27.89 -6.98
C VAL A 565 -11.11 -28.15 -5.76
N VAL A 566 -10.81 -27.54 -4.62
CA VAL A 566 -11.64 -27.65 -3.41
C VAL A 566 -12.56 -26.46 -3.30
N LEU A 567 -13.85 -26.64 -3.59
CA LEU A 567 -14.89 -25.64 -3.44
C LEU A 567 -15.37 -25.57 -1.99
N ARG A 568 -15.22 -24.41 -1.35
CA ARG A 568 -15.90 -24.14 -0.08
C ARG A 568 -17.33 -23.74 -0.39
N LEU A 569 -18.27 -24.47 0.20
CA LEU A 569 -19.69 -24.12 0.20
C LEU A 569 -19.89 -22.76 0.87
N SER A 570 -21.01 -22.10 0.61
CA SER A 570 -21.19 -20.71 0.99
C SER A 570 -21.05 -20.49 2.50
N ASP A 571 -20.13 -19.61 2.87
CA ASP A 571 -19.84 -19.22 4.25
C ASP A 571 -20.26 -17.76 4.53
N PHE A 572 -21.17 -17.22 3.73
CA PHE A 572 -21.72 -15.88 3.98
C PHE A 572 -22.33 -15.77 5.38
N LYS A 573 -22.07 -14.62 6.00
CA LYS A 573 -22.75 -14.17 7.22
C LYS A 573 -24.15 -13.67 6.87
N SER A 574 -25.05 -13.68 7.85
CA SER A 574 -26.41 -13.15 7.67
C SER A 574 -26.42 -11.69 7.22
N SER A 575 -25.43 -10.88 7.64
CA SER A 575 -25.27 -9.50 7.15
C SER A 575 -24.98 -9.44 5.66
N GLU A 576 -24.10 -10.29 5.15
CA GLU A 576 -23.69 -10.30 3.74
C GLU A 576 -24.82 -10.79 2.84
N TYR A 577 -25.55 -11.83 3.26
CA TYR A 577 -26.76 -12.26 2.55
C TYR A 577 -27.86 -11.19 2.57
N ARG A 578 -27.95 -10.37 3.63
CA ARG A 578 -28.93 -9.29 3.73
C ARG A 578 -28.72 -8.21 2.69
N ASP A 579 -27.45 -7.95 2.36
CA ASP A 579 -27.02 -6.93 1.41
C ASP A 579 -27.26 -7.37 -0.05
N LEU A 580 -27.51 -8.66 -0.31
CA LEU A 580 -27.99 -9.14 -1.60
C LEU A 580 -29.44 -8.69 -1.86
N ILE A 581 -29.79 -8.53 -3.13
CA ILE A 581 -31.13 -8.15 -3.54
C ILE A 581 -32.14 -9.19 -3.03
N GLY A 582 -33.17 -8.72 -2.32
CA GLY A 582 -34.20 -9.56 -1.69
C GLY A 582 -33.77 -10.25 -0.39
N GLY A 583 -32.53 -10.06 0.08
CA GLY A 583 -32.00 -10.72 1.28
C GLY A 583 -32.58 -10.25 2.60
N SER A 584 -32.96 -8.96 2.70
CA SER A 584 -33.53 -8.36 3.91
C SER A 584 -34.78 -9.04 4.47
N LYS A 585 -35.54 -9.75 3.61
CA LYS A 585 -36.71 -10.53 4.00
C LYS A 585 -36.36 -11.80 4.78
N TYR A 586 -35.22 -12.43 4.47
CA TYR A 586 -34.86 -13.75 4.99
C TYR A 586 -33.83 -13.69 6.11
N GLU A 587 -33.01 -12.64 6.13
CA GLU A 587 -31.81 -12.58 6.96
C GLU A 587 -32.01 -11.82 8.27
N PRO A 588 -31.82 -12.48 9.43
CA PRO A 588 -31.95 -11.84 10.74
C PRO A 588 -30.82 -10.85 11.00
N VAL A 589 -31.07 -9.80 11.80
CA VAL A 589 -30.03 -8.93 12.35
C VAL A 589 -29.41 -9.58 13.58
N GLU A 590 -28.12 -9.85 13.52
CA GLU A 590 -27.38 -10.54 14.59
C GLU A 590 -26.38 -9.59 15.26
N PRO A 591 -26.24 -9.63 16.60
CA PRO A 591 -25.25 -8.81 17.32
C PRO A 591 -23.80 -9.10 16.95
N SER A 592 -23.49 -10.34 16.55
CA SER A 592 -22.17 -10.73 16.04
C SER A 592 -22.35 -11.65 14.84
N ALA A 593 -22.22 -11.07 13.65
CA ALA A 593 -22.37 -11.80 12.39
C ALA A 593 -21.25 -12.85 12.18
N LEU A 594 -20.05 -12.64 12.78
CA LEU A 594 -18.92 -13.57 12.70
C LEU A 594 -19.24 -14.93 13.34
N LEU A 595 -20.03 -14.94 14.42
CA LEU A 595 -20.40 -16.16 15.18
C LEU A 595 -21.82 -16.65 14.89
N GLY A 596 -22.57 -15.90 14.07
CA GLY A 596 -23.99 -16.05 13.82
C GLY A 596 -24.39 -17.20 12.89
N TRP A 597 -25.55 -17.07 12.28
CA TRP A 597 -26.16 -18.09 11.40
C TRP A 597 -25.43 -18.19 10.06
N ARG A 598 -24.37 -19.02 10.00
CA ARG A 598 -23.52 -19.23 8.81
C ARG A 598 -22.95 -20.66 8.74
N GLY A 599 -22.34 -20.98 7.60
CA GLY A 599 -21.73 -22.29 7.31
C GLY A 599 -22.68 -23.45 7.58
N ALA A 600 -22.16 -24.56 8.12
CA ALA A 600 -22.91 -25.80 8.33
C ALA A 600 -24.29 -25.62 9.00
N SER A 601 -24.39 -24.71 9.98
CA SER A 601 -25.64 -24.45 10.72
C SER A 601 -26.80 -23.97 9.85
N ARG A 602 -26.47 -23.34 8.72
CA ARG A 602 -27.44 -22.83 7.75
C ARG A 602 -27.92 -23.93 6.81
N TYR A 603 -27.04 -24.85 6.41
CA TYR A 603 -27.33 -25.86 5.40
C TYR A 603 -28.44 -26.86 5.78
N TYR A 604 -28.55 -27.22 7.06
CA TYR A 604 -29.59 -28.13 7.53
C TYR A 604 -30.82 -27.42 8.13
N ASP A 605 -30.80 -26.10 8.26
CA ASP A 605 -31.94 -25.35 8.78
C ASP A 605 -33.09 -25.43 7.76
N PRO A 606 -34.32 -25.82 8.15
CA PRO A 606 -35.45 -25.88 7.24
C PRO A 606 -35.71 -24.61 6.44
N LYS A 607 -35.37 -23.43 6.99
CA LYS A 607 -35.54 -22.13 6.32
C LYS A 607 -34.62 -21.96 5.12
N TYR A 608 -33.42 -22.53 5.15
CA TYR A 608 -32.39 -22.32 4.13
C TYR A 608 -32.07 -23.60 3.33
N LEU A 609 -32.45 -24.77 3.82
CA LEU A 609 -32.26 -26.05 3.13
C LEU A 609 -32.66 -26.04 1.64
N PRO A 610 -33.74 -25.35 1.20
CA PRO A 610 -34.04 -25.22 -0.23
C PRO A 610 -32.94 -24.52 -1.04
N ALA A 611 -32.32 -23.46 -0.50
CA ALA A 611 -31.21 -22.75 -1.12
C ALA A 611 -29.96 -23.62 -1.19
N PHE A 612 -29.61 -24.31 -0.10
CA PHE A 612 -28.46 -25.22 -0.08
C PHE A 612 -28.55 -26.34 -1.12
N LYS A 613 -29.77 -26.84 -1.40
CA LYS A 613 -29.97 -27.83 -2.48
C LYS A 613 -29.60 -27.30 -3.86
N LEU A 614 -29.72 -25.99 -4.13
CA LEU A 614 -29.31 -25.39 -5.40
C LEU A 614 -27.78 -25.44 -5.57
N GLU A 615 -27.01 -25.14 -4.50
CA GLU A 615 -25.55 -25.29 -4.50
C GLU A 615 -25.15 -26.74 -4.79
N LEU A 616 -25.81 -27.72 -4.14
CA LEU A 616 -25.54 -29.14 -4.37
C LEU A 616 -25.87 -29.59 -5.80
N GLU A 617 -26.97 -29.11 -6.38
CA GLU A 617 -27.31 -29.40 -7.77
C GLU A 617 -26.31 -28.75 -8.75
N ALA A 618 -25.78 -27.56 -8.45
CA ALA A 618 -24.70 -26.95 -9.24
C ALA A 618 -23.42 -27.80 -9.22
N VAL A 619 -22.98 -28.24 -8.03
CA VAL A 619 -21.82 -29.14 -7.87
C VAL A 619 -22.03 -30.45 -8.63
N LYS A 620 -23.22 -31.03 -8.53
CA LYS A 620 -23.60 -32.25 -9.24
C LYS A 620 -23.61 -32.05 -10.76
N LYS A 621 -24.12 -30.92 -11.25
CA LYS A 621 -24.09 -30.56 -12.69
C LYS A 621 -22.65 -30.51 -13.21
N VAL A 622 -21.73 -29.89 -12.48
CA VAL A 622 -20.31 -29.82 -12.87
C VAL A 622 -19.63 -31.19 -12.84
N ARG A 623 -19.84 -31.98 -11.78
CA ARG A 623 -19.15 -33.28 -11.63
C ARG A 623 -19.75 -34.40 -12.49
N ASN A 624 -21.07 -34.50 -12.51
CA ASN A 624 -21.78 -35.63 -13.13
C ASN A 624 -22.29 -35.28 -14.52
N GLY A 625 -22.72 -34.03 -14.76
CA GLY A 625 -23.14 -33.58 -16.08
C GLY A 625 -21.96 -33.25 -17.00
N LEU A 626 -20.99 -32.49 -16.50
CA LEU A 626 -19.84 -32.01 -17.30
C LEU A 626 -18.56 -32.84 -17.15
N GLY A 627 -18.52 -33.75 -16.17
CA GLY A 627 -17.42 -34.71 -16.01
C GLY A 627 -16.18 -34.21 -15.27
N PHE A 628 -16.21 -33.03 -14.64
CA PHE A 628 -15.08 -32.48 -13.89
C PHE A 628 -14.91 -33.17 -12.53
N LYS A 629 -14.25 -34.35 -12.51
CA LYS A 629 -14.02 -35.14 -11.30
C LYS A 629 -12.98 -34.57 -10.34
N ASN A 630 -12.22 -33.56 -10.77
CA ASN A 630 -11.27 -32.84 -9.94
C ASN A 630 -11.91 -31.90 -8.89
N LEU A 631 -13.22 -31.65 -8.97
CA LEU A 631 -13.97 -30.82 -8.00
C LEU A 631 -14.26 -31.56 -6.69
N GLN A 632 -13.64 -31.13 -5.60
CA GLN A 632 -13.94 -31.55 -4.24
C GLN A 632 -14.72 -30.44 -3.52
N ILE A 633 -15.25 -30.74 -2.35
CA ILE A 633 -15.98 -29.75 -1.56
C ILE A 633 -15.41 -29.59 -0.16
N MET A 634 -15.71 -28.47 0.46
CA MET A 634 -15.36 -28.15 1.83
C MET A 634 -16.55 -27.54 2.57
N ILE A 635 -16.82 -28.06 3.76
CA ILE A 635 -17.87 -27.57 4.66
C ILE A 635 -17.25 -26.54 5.62
N PRO A 636 -17.64 -25.25 5.55
CA PRO A 636 -17.21 -24.24 6.50
C PRO A 636 -18.05 -24.23 7.79
N PHE A 637 -17.48 -23.64 8.83
CA PHE A 637 -18.10 -23.26 10.10
C PHE A 637 -18.95 -24.37 10.75
N CYS A 638 -18.44 -25.60 10.72
CA CYS A 638 -19.10 -26.78 11.27
C CYS A 638 -18.77 -26.93 12.76
N ARG A 639 -19.74 -26.66 13.63
CA ARG A 639 -19.51 -26.52 15.08
C ARG A 639 -19.46 -27.86 15.80
N THR A 640 -20.24 -28.84 15.34
CA THR A 640 -20.39 -30.13 16.04
C THR A 640 -20.36 -31.31 15.08
N VAL A 641 -20.02 -32.49 15.61
CA VAL A 641 -20.01 -33.76 14.87
C VAL A 641 -21.41 -34.07 14.31
N ASP A 642 -22.47 -33.71 15.04
CA ASP A 642 -23.85 -33.86 14.58
C ASP A 642 -24.18 -32.96 13.38
N GLU A 643 -23.63 -31.74 13.31
CA GLU A 643 -23.75 -30.89 12.12
C GLU A 643 -23.08 -31.54 10.92
N ALA A 644 -21.84 -32.04 11.08
CA ALA A 644 -21.13 -32.75 10.01
C ALA A 644 -21.93 -33.97 9.51
N LYS A 645 -22.52 -34.75 10.42
CA LYS A 645 -23.40 -35.87 10.08
C LYS A 645 -24.65 -35.43 9.31
N LYS A 646 -25.31 -34.35 9.73
CA LYS A 646 -26.51 -33.82 9.06
C LYS A 646 -26.18 -33.33 7.64
N VAL A 647 -25.13 -32.51 7.50
CA VAL A 647 -24.73 -31.94 6.21
C VAL A 647 -24.31 -33.05 5.24
N THR A 648 -23.42 -33.95 5.65
CA THR A 648 -23.00 -35.08 4.79
C THR A 648 -24.15 -36.00 4.41
N HIS A 649 -25.16 -36.18 5.27
CA HIS A 649 -26.37 -36.92 4.93
C HIS A 649 -27.23 -36.19 3.88
N ILE A 650 -27.41 -34.87 3.99
CA ILE A 650 -28.11 -34.06 2.98
C ILE A 650 -27.40 -34.16 1.63
N MET A 651 -26.07 -34.05 1.63
CA MET A 651 -25.24 -34.20 0.43
C MET A 651 -25.36 -35.56 -0.23
N LYS A 652 -25.30 -36.63 0.57
CA LYS A 652 -25.52 -38.00 0.08
C LYS A 652 -26.90 -38.14 -0.56
N ASN A 653 -27.95 -37.61 0.07
CA ASN A 653 -29.31 -37.65 -0.47
C ASN A 653 -29.47 -36.82 -1.76
N ALA A 654 -28.63 -35.81 -1.99
CA ALA A 654 -28.57 -35.07 -3.25
C ALA A 654 -27.80 -35.82 -4.35
N GLY A 655 -27.16 -36.96 -4.04
CA GLY A 655 -26.36 -37.75 -4.96
C GLY A 655 -24.87 -37.38 -4.98
N LEU A 656 -24.39 -36.67 -3.96
CA LEU A 656 -22.98 -36.33 -3.73
C LEU A 656 -22.45 -37.16 -2.55
N GLU A 657 -22.12 -38.42 -2.82
CA GLU A 657 -21.61 -39.35 -1.82
C GLU A 657 -20.08 -39.42 -1.84
N ARG A 658 -19.47 -39.37 -0.65
CA ARG A 658 -18.03 -39.51 -0.44
C ARG A 658 -17.55 -40.87 -0.96
N GLY A 659 -16.44 -40.87 -1.69
CA GLY A 659 -15.85 -42.08 -2.27
C GLY A 659 -14.40 -41.87 -2.69
N ASN A 660 -13.91 -42.67 -3.63
CA ASN A 660 -12.54 -42.53 -4.14
C ASN A 660 -12.37 -41.24 -4.96
N ASP A 661 -13.39 -40.87 -5.74
CA ASP A 661 -13.32 -39.73 -6.68
C ASP A 661 -13.93 -38.43 -6.12
N PHE A 662 -14.69 -38.51 -5.03
CA PHE A 662 -15.32 -37.36 -4.39
C PHE A 662 -14.97 -37.32 -2.91
N LYS A 663 -14.31 -36.24 -2.52
CA LYS A 663 -13.76 -35.99 -1.20
C LYS A 663 -14.50 -34.83 -0.56
N ILE A 664 -14.79 -34.99 0.72
CA ILE A 664 -15.41 -33.97 1.55
C ILE A 664 -14.38 -33.48 2.55
N TRP A 665 -14.08 -32.18 2.48
CA TRP A 665 -13.17 -31.51 3.39
C TRP A 665 -13.96 -30.76 4.47
N LEU A 666 -13.34 -30.54 5.63
CA LEU A 666 -13.86 -29.64 6.66
C LEU A 666 -12.93 -28.44 6.79
N MET A 667 -13.48 -27.23 6.86
CA MET A 667 -12.67 -26.11 7.30
C MET A 667 -12.45 -26.23 8.82
N ALA A 668 -11.22 -26.51 9.25
CA ALA A 668 -10.86 -26.60 10.65
C ALA A 668 -10.59 -25.19 11.19
N GLU A 669 -11.64 -24.55 11.65
CA GLU A 669 -11.62 -23.14 12.04
C GLU A 669 -12.27 -22.87 13.40
N ILE A 670 -12.86 -23.89 14.01
CA ILE A 670 -13.48 -23.81 15.34
C ILE A 670 -12.71 -24.72 16.29
N PRO A 671 -12.45 -24.31 17.55
CA PRO A 671 -11.75 -25.16 18.53
C PRO A 671 -12.34 -26.57 18.69
N SER A 672 -13.66 -26.73 18.54
CA SER A 672 -14.31 -28.04 18.57
C SER A 672 -13.87 -28.97 17.44
N ASN A 673 -13.51 -28.44 16.25
CA ASN A 673 -12.95 -29.23 15.15
C ASN A 673 -11.60 -29.85 15.52
N ILE A 674 -10.83 -29.14 16.34
CA ILE A 674 -9.51 -29.58 16.80
C ILE A 674 -9.68 -30.62 17.91
N ILE A 675 -10.46 -30.29 18.93
CA ILE A 675 -10.64 -31.12 20.13
C ILE A 675 -11.29 -32.48 19.80
N LEU A 676 -12.21 -32.50 18.83
CA LEU A 676 -12.97 -33.70 18.44
C LEU A 676 -12.61 -34.18 17.03
N ALA A 677 -11.39 -33.90 16.56
CA ALA A 677 -10.95 -34.27 15.22
C ALA A 677 -11.12 -35.78 14.94
N ASP A 678 -10.84 -36.63 15.94
CA ASP A 678 -11.04 -38.08 15.90
C ASP A 678 -12.49 -38.48 15.55
N GLN A 679 -13.47 -37.71 16.01
CA GLN A 679 -14.88 -37.96 15.72
C GLN A 679 -15.30 -37.35 14.37
N PHE A 680 -14.80 -36.16 14.02
CA PHE A 680 -15.07 -35.54 12.72
C PHE A 680 -14.52 -36.37 11.55
N ASN A 681 -13.38 -37.06 11.75
CA ASN A 681 -12.73 -37.94 10.77
C ASN A 681 -13.66 -38.99 10.13
N GLN A 682 -14.73 -39.39 10.83
CA GLN A 682 -15.72 -40.34 10.31
C GLN A 682 -16.50 -39.78 9.11
N PHE A 683 -16.67 -38.47 9.02
CA PHE A 683 -17.55 -37.81 8.05
C PHE A 683 -16.82 -37.12 6.89
N ILE A 684 -15.50 -36.92 7.01
CA ILE A 684 -14.68 -36.19 6.03
C ILE A 684 -13.45 -36.98 5.57
N ASP A 685 -12.75 -36.50 4.54
CA ASP A 685 -11.50 -37.05 4.00
C ASP A 685 -10.27 -36.21 4.38
N GLY A 686 -10.47 -34.95 4.74
CA GLY A 686 -9.40 -34.06 5.13
C GLY A 686 -9.89 -32.73 5.71
N TYR A 687 -8.94 -31.97 6.22
CA TYR A 687 -9.17 -30.65 6.80
C TYR A 687 -8.47 -29.57 5.98
N SER A 688 -9.03 -28.37 5.93
CA SER A 688 -8.30 -27.15 5.61
C SER A 688 -8.38 -26.22 6.81
N ILE A 689 -7.25 -25.93 7.44
CA ILE A 689 -7.20 -25.03 8.59
C ILE A 689 -7.54 -23.62 8.12
N GLY A 690 -8.64 -23.06 8.63
CA GLY A 690 -8.98 -21.65 8.51
C GLY A 690 -8.28 -20.90 9.63
N SER A 691 -6.98 -20.60 9.46
CA SER A 691 -6.14 -20.04 10.53
C SER A 691 -6.68 -18.75 11.11
N ASN A 692 -7.40 -17.99 10.29
CA ASN A 692 -8.00 -16.73 10.70
C ASN A 692 -9.07 -16.90 11.79
N ASP A 693 -10.14 -17.63 11.46
CA ASP A 693 -11.26 -17.87 12.36
C ASP A 693 -10.84 -18.78 13.53
N LEU A 694 -9.89 -19.70 13.30
CA LEU A 694 -9.28 -20.49 14.38
C LEU A 694 -8.58 -19.59 15.40
N THR A 695 -7.78 -18.63 14.95
CA THR A 695 -7.07 -17.69 15.83
C THR A 695 -8.06 -16.82 16.61
N MET A 696 -9.06 -16.28 15.91
CA MET A 696 -10.14 -15.48 16.49
C MET A 696 -10.83 -16.25 17.65
N LEU A 697 -11.17 -17.52 17.44
CA LEU A 697 -11.91 -18.32 18.40
C LEU A 697 -11.05 -18.91 19.51
N VAL A 698 -9.81 -19.29 19.22
CA VAL A 698 -8.87 -19.80 20.24
C VAL A 698 -8.44 -18.69 21.19
N LEU A 699 -8.22 -17.48 20.69
CA LEU A 699 -7.80 -16.33 21.51
C LEU A 699 -8.97 -15.50 22.03
N GLY A 700 -10.18 -15.68 21.49
CA GLY A 700 -11.35 -14.88 21.85
C GLY A 700 -11.24 -13.42 21.44
N CYS A 701 -10.53 -13.13 20.33
CA CYS A 701 -10.33 -11.78 19.83
C CYS A 701 -11.04 -11.59 18.49
N ASP A 702 -11.93 -10.61 18.40
CA ASP A 702 -12.49 -10.19 17.11
C ASP A 702 -11.43 -9.40 16.33
N ARG A 703 -11.04 -9.91 15.16
CA ARG A 703 -10.02 -9.28 14.32
C ARG A 703 -10.49 -7.96 13.70
N ASP A 704 -11.79 -7.74 13.62
CA ASP A 704 -12.40 -6.50 13.10
C ASP A 704 -12.57 -5.46 14.23
N ASN A 705 -12.12 -5.78 15.45
CA ASN A 705 -12.14 -4.88 16.60
C ASN A 705 -10.74 -4.35 16.93
N ASP A 706 -10.50 -3.09 16.56
CA ASP A 706 -9.23 -2.38 16.73
C ASP A 706 -8.66 -2.43 18.17
N THR A 707 -9.52 -2.60 19.19
CA THR A 707 -9.10 -2.63 20.60
C THR A 707 -8.30 -3.89 20.95
N VAL A 708 -8.62 -5.02 20.32
CA VAL A 708 -8.02 -6.34 20.62
C VAL A 708 -7.22 -6.91 19.45
N GLN A 709 -7.17 -6.19 18.32
CA GLN A 709 -6.46 -6.62 17.12
C GLN A 709 -4.96 -6.86 17.38
N ASN A 710 -4.34 -6.13 18.31
CA ASN A 710 -2.95 -6.33 18.72
C ASN A 710 -2.68 -7.70 19.39
N ILE A 711 -3.71 -8.38 19.90
CA ILE A 711 -3.62 -9.73 20.50
C ILE A 711 -3.69 -10.81 19.42
N TYR A 712 -4.27 -10.50 18.26
CA TYR A 712 -4.44 -11.44 17.15
C TYR A 712 -3.10 -11.78 16.50
N ASP A 713 -2.64 -13.03 16.69
CA ASP A 713 -1.46 -13.56 16.03
C ASP A 713 -1.64 -15.07 15.77
N GLU A 714 -1.64 -15.45 14.49
CA GLU A 714 -1.77 -16.85 14.04
C GLU A 714 -0.58 -17.72 14.50
N ARG A 715 0.54 -17.10 14.88
CA ARG A 715 1.73 -17.77 15.43
C ARG A 715 1.64 -17.98 16.94
N ASN A 716 0.58 -17.51 17.59
CA ASN A 716 0.39 -17.70 19.03
C ASN A 716 0.51 -19.19 19.38
N LEU A 717 1.13 -19.49 20.53
CA LEU A 717 1.39 -20.86 20.95
C LEU A 717 0.11 -21.71 21.04
N ALA A 718 -1.01 -21.13 21.50
CA ALA A 718 -2.29 -21.85 21.58
C ALA A 718 -2.78 -22.30 20.19
N VAL A 719 -2.60 -21.44 19.19
CA VAL A 719 -2.95 -21.73 17.79
C VAL A 719 -2.01 -22.78 17.21
N ARG A 720 -0.69 -22.63 17.40
CA ARG A 720 0.31 -23.61 16.92
C ARG A 720 0.10 -25.01 17.54
N ARG A 721 -0.16 -25.10 18.85
CA ARG A 721 -0.51 -26.37 19.51
C ARG A 721 -1.79 -26.98 18.94
N SER A 722 -2.80 -26.16 18.69
CA SER A 722 -4.06 -26.60 18.07
C SER A 722 -3.84 -27.17 16.67
N ILE A 723 -3.03 -26.51 15.85
CA ILE A 723 -2.69 -26.96 14.50
C ILE A 723 -1.91 -28.28 14.55
N ARG A 724 -0.87 -28.38 15.38
CA ARG A 724 -0.06 -29.60 15.52
C ARG A 724 -0.93 -30.78 15.99
N HIS A 725 -1.76 -30.56 17.00
CA HIS A 725 -2.69 -31.58 17.49
C HIS A 725 -3.64 -32.07 16.39
N LEU A 726 -4.23 -31.15 15.62
CA LEU A 726 -5.11 -31.52 14.51
C LEU A 726 -4.39 -32.37 13.47
N ILE A 727 -3.17 -31.98 13.06
CA ILE A 727 -2.38 -32.74 12.08
C ILE A 727 -2.16 -34.16 12.59
N ASP A 728 -1.70 -34.31 13.83
CA ASP A 728 -1.41 -35.62 14.41
C ASP A 728 -2.66 -36.51 14.51
N VAL A 729 -3.81 -35.96 14.93
CA VAL A 729 -5.06 -36.72 15.07
C VAL A 729 -5.67 -37.07 13.70
N ALA A 730 -5.63 -36.16 12.74
CA ALA A 730 -6.11 -36.40 11.39
C ALA A 730 -5.28 -37.49 10.69
N HIS A 731 -3.96 -37.42 10.81
CA HIS A 731 -3.02 -38.36 10.19
C HIS A 731 -3.16 -39.79 10.73
N ARG A 732 -3.50 -39.97 12.01
CA ARG A 732 -3.75 -41.30 12.60
C ARG A 732 -4.85 -42.07 11.87
N ASP A 733 -5.84 -41.36 11.34
CA ASP A 733 -6.95 -41.94 10.57
C ASP A 733 -6.79 -41.79 9.05
N GLY A 734 -5.58 -41.43 8.60
CA GLY A 734 -5.25 -41.25 7.18
C GLY A 734 -5.95 -40.08 6.50
N LYS A 735 -6.33 -39.05 7.28
CA LYS A 735 -6.97 -37.82 6.76
C LYS A 735 -5.92 -36.79 6.42
N THR A 736 -6.08 -36.10 5.30
CA THR A 736 -5.14 -35.05 4.87
C THR A 736 -5.42 -33.73 5.58
N VAL A 737 -4.40 -32.94 5.87
CA VAL A 737 -4.52 -31.61 6.47
C VAL A 737 -3.85 -30.57 5.59
N SER A 738 -4.63 -29.61 5.15
CA SER A 738 -4.19 -28.40 4.48
C SER A 738 -4.32 -27.21 5.43
N ILE A 739 -3.70 -26.09 5.06
CA ILE A 739 -4.00 -24.77 5.64
C ILE A 739 -4.31 -23.78 4.52
N CYS A 740 -5.30 -22.91 4.74
CA CYS A 740 -5.63 -21.82 3.85
C CYS A 740 -5.53 -20.48 4.58
N GLY A 741 -4.83 -19.53 3.99
CA GLY A 741 -4.58 -18.22 4.59
C GLY A 741 -3.29 -17.60 4.09
N GLN A 742 -3.04 -16.35 4.46
CA GLN A 742 -1.81 -15.66 4.05
C GLN A 742 -0.63 -15.95 4.99
N ALA A 743 -0.87 -16.34 6.25
CA ALA A 743 0.19 -16.56 7.23
C ALA A 743 1.38 -17.39 6.75
N PRO A 744 1.21 -18.55 6.08
CA PRO A 744 2.36 -19.33 5.60
C PRO A 744 3.20 -18.61 4.54
N SER A 745 2.61 -17.69 3.78
CA SER A 745 3.32 -16.89 2.78
C SER A 745 3.95 -15.62 3.35
N VAL A 746 3.43 -15.12 4.47
CA VAL A 746 3.88 -13.88 5.13
C VAL A 746 4.94 -14.15 6.19
N TYR A 747 4.83 -15.27 6.91
CA TYR A 747 5.65 -15.63 8.06
C TYR A 747 6.45 -16.92 7.75
N PRO A 748 7.73 -16.81 7.36
CA PRO A 748 8.56 -17.97 7.03
C PRO A 748 8.72 -18.97 8.18
N ASP A 749 8.76 -18.48 9.42
CA ASP A 749 8.81 -19.29 10.65
C ASP A 749 7.52 -20.10 10.86
N PHE A 750 6.36 -19.53 10.51
CA PHE A 750 5.09 -20.26 10.53
C PHE A 750 5.03 -21.33 9.43
N CYS A 751 5.55 -21.03 8.24
CA CYS A 751 5.68 -22.04 7.17
C CYS A 751 6.60 -23.19 7.59
N GLU A 752 7.74 -22.89 8.21
CA GLU A 752 8.64 -23.92 8.75
C GLU A 752 7.94 -24.78 9.81
N PHE A 753 7.22 -24.15 10.74
CA PHE A 753 6.40 -24.85 11.73
C PHE A 753 5.41 -25.82 11.07
N LEU A 754 4.68 -25.38 10.04
CA LEU A 754 3.70 -26.22 9.35
C LEU A 754 4.34 -27.42 8.65
N VAL A 755 5.43 -27.19 7.90
CA VAL A 755 6.15 -28.26 7.18
C VAL A 755 6.76 -29.27 8.17
N ARG A 756 7.37 -28.80 9.26
CA ARG A 756 7.88 -29.68 10.33
C ARG A 756 6.75 -30.42 11.05
N SER A 757 5.61 -29.76 11.20
CA SER A 757 4.41 -30.37 11.78
C SER A 757 3.79 -31.44 10.88
N GLY A 758 4.25 -31.56 9.63
CA GLY A 758 3.77 -32.57 8.68
C GLY A 758 2.50 -32.18 7.94
N VAL A 759 2.22 -30.89 7.73
CA VAL A 759 1.06 -30.48 6.91
C VAL A 759 1.16 -31.10 5.50
N ASP A 760 0.04 -31.60 4.95
CA ASP A 760 0.04 -32.22 3.60
C ASP A 760 0.08 -31.18 2.49
N SER A 761 -0.52 -30.01 2.74
CA SER A 761 -0.58 -28.93 1.76
C SER A 761 -0.74 -27.54 2.35
N ILE A 762 -0.26 -26.54 1.61
CA ILE A 762 -0.38 -25.12 1.97
C ILE A 762 -1.05 -24.38 0.80
N SER A 763 -2.16 -23.72 1.07
CA SER A 763 -2.94 -22.97 0.08
C SER A 763 -2.76 -21.46 0.25
N VAL A 764 -2.10 -20.82 -0.72
CA VAL A 764 -1.73 -19.40 -0.70
C VAL A 764 -2.36 -18.63 -1.85
N ASN A 765 -2.29 -17.30 -1.83
CA ASN A 765 -2.75 -16.48 -2.96
C ASN A 765 -1.88 -16.71 -4.22
N PRO A 766 -2.41 -16.47 -5.43
CA PRO A 766 -1.72 -16.77 -6.69
C PRO A 766 -0.31 -16.15 -6.80
N ASP A 767 -0.16 -14.94 -6.28
CA ASP A 767 1.09 -14.18 -6.25
C ASP A 767 2.19 -14.82 -5.40
N ALA A 768 1.80 -15.57 -4.37
CA ALA A 768 2.71 -16.21 -3.42
C ALA A 768 3.07 -17.67 -3.79
N VAL A 769 2.41 -18.29 -4.77
CA VAL A 769 2.60 -19.72 -5.11
C VAL A 769 4.07 -20.06 -5.41
N LYS A 770 4.71 -19.30 -6.30
CA LYS A 770 6.10 -19.57 -6.74
C LYS A 770 7.10 -19.47 -5.58
N ASN A 771 6.94 -18.44 -4.75
CA ASN A 771 7.82 -18.20 -3.62
C ASN A 771 7.63 -19.28 -2.54
N THR A 772 6.37 -19.57 -2.20
CA THR A 772 6.03 -20.60 -1.19
C THR A 772 6.55 -21.97 -1.60
N LYS A 773 6.45 -22.34 -2.88
CA LYS A 773 6.99 -23.62 -3.39
C LYS A 773 8.51 -23.72 -3.26
N ARG A 774 9.24 -22.63 -3.53
CA ARG A 774 10.70 -22.58 -3.32
C ARG A 774 11.06 -22.67 -1.84
N MET A 775 10.35 -21.95 -0.98
CA MET A 775 10.59 -21.95 0.46
C MET A 775 10.35 -23.33 1.05
N VAL A 776 9.24 -23.99 0.72
CA VAL A 776 8.94 -25.35 1.15
C VAL A 776 10.00 -26.34 0.66
N ALA A 777 10.42 -26.25 -0.61
CA ALA A 777 11.50 -27.10 -1.13
C ALA A 777 12.82 -26.96 -0.34
N GLN A 778 13.20 -25.72 0.00
CA GLN A 778 14.38 -25.45 0.80
C GLN A 778 14.25 -26.00 2.24
N LEU A 779 13.07 -25.86 2.84
CA LEU A 779 12.78 -26.36 4.19
C LEU A 779 12.83 -27.90 4.23
N GLU A 780 12.19 -28.57 3.28
CA GLU A 780 12.23 -30.04 3.18
C GLU A 780 13.65 -30.54 2.96
N GLN A 781 14.42 -29.89 2.08
CA GLN A 781 15.84 -30.21 1.88
C GLN A 781 16.65 -30.03 3.16
N ARG A 782 16.39 -28.96 3.92
CA ARG A 782 17.05 -28.71 5.21
C ARG A 782 16.72 -29.80 6.23
N ILE A 783 15.45 -30.20 6.33
CA ILE A 783 15.01 -31.28 7.24
C ILE A 783 15.72 -32.59 6.91
N ILE A 784 15.86 -32.93 5.63
CA ILE A 784 16.59 -34.12 5.18
C ILE A 784 18.07 -34.03 5.58
N LEU A 785 18.73 -32.90 5.35
CA LEU A 785 20.14 -32.69 5.71
C LEU A 785 20.36 -32.73 7.23
N ASP A 786 19.46 -32.12 8.00
CA ASP A 786 19.51 -32.13 9.46
C ASP A 786 19.40 -33.56 10.00
N SER A 787 18.48 -34.36 9.44
CA SER A 787 18.31 -35.77 9.78
C SER A 787 19.54 -36.62 9.42
N MET A 788 20.14 -36.39 8.24
CA MET A 788 21.32 -37.13 7.79
C MET A 788 22.60 -36.77 8.56
N THR A 789 22.74 -35.51 8.99
CA THR A 789 23.97 -35.01 9.63
C THR A 789 23.93 -35.09 11.16
N GLY A 790 22.75 -35.22 11.76
CA GLY A 790 22.57 -35.15 13.22
C GLY A 790 22.89 -33.76 13.81
N ARG A 791 22.99 -32.72 12.97
CA ARG A 791 23.32 -31.33 13.38
C ARG A 791 22.11 -30.41 13.43
N GLY A 792 20.90 -30.94 13.21
CA GLY A 792 19.66 -30.18 13.28
C GLY A 792 19.38 -29.64 14.68
N LYS A 793 18.62 -28.54 14.77
CA LYS A 793 18.05 -28.08 16.04
C LYS A 793 17.08 -29.15 16.56
N ALA A 794 17.22 -29.51 17.84
CA ALA A 794 16.23 -30.36 18.51
C ALA A 794 14.88 -29.61 18.55
N GLU A 795 13.79 -30.32 18.26
CA GLU A 795 12.45 -29.78 18.45
C GLU A 795 12.18 -29.57 19.94
N SER A 796 11.62 -28.41 20.28
CA SER A 796 11.19 -28.09 21.63
C SER A 796 9.86 -28.78 21.92
N ASN A 797 9.71 -29.34 23.12
CA ASN A 797 8.43 -29.90 23.61
C ASN A 797 7.35 -28.83 23.84
N GLU A 798 7.61 -27.56 23.49
CA GLU A 798 6.66 -26.45 23.63
C GLU A 798 5.39 -26.67 22.80
N LEU A 799 5.45 -27.45 21.72
CA LEU A 799 4.30 -27.73 20.84
C LEU A 799 3.44 -28.92 21.29
N ASP A 800 3.87 -29.65 22.33
CA ASP A 800 3.09 -30.77 22.88
C ASP A 800 1.88 -30.24 23.66
N TRP A 801 0.72 -30.87 23.44
CA TRP A 801 -0.55 -30.54 24.09
C TRP A 801 -0.68 -31.20 25.46
#